data_AF-A0A0J0YV24-F1
#
_entry.id   AF-A0A0J0YV24-F1
#
_cell.length_a   1.000
_cell.length_b   1.000
_cell.length_c   1.000
_cell.angle_alpha   90.00
_cell.angle_beta   90.00
_cell.angle_gamma   90.00
#
_symmetry.space_group_name_H-M   'P 1'
#
loop_
_entity.id
_entity.type
_entity.pdbx_description
1 polymer ?
#
loop_
_entity_poly.entity_id
_entity_poly.type
_entity_poly.pdbx_seq_one_letter_code
_entity_poly.pdbx_strand_id
1 'polypeptide(L)'
;MTIQSIINSIFSYFRSKKQLRKINKLFKDNNIIIVPCNTFFNANNFSKIQNKVFVFNNLPKDRYDLIIRHKSTPLHKNRKLAWATFEISGASQSQYIAKKLGLSLGETGMLSYIGGGRSRNSLYQSGASINIHKNTNFLMVKLITASNLDFEIQEIGLISKTHASINSPETTIPSPTIHLQKLTEKLSTVLDQDTYLIYANISPNIADGSSIWMSSVSDILATNYKTILLLKENLRNNIIISNIKNIENIILLQPTDYSNLNLLDEKMALEIIRTIDGIHPQLRGVFVRGVTAANELISNRQFKYRSISYITDFYEVKDGKIEISEEKTRLVKNIALQSRLLLIQTQEMKNKIFSLIGYEHNNYAYLPPSLPDQIFQPKLSNPTKKSDVLEIKIGYAGKIMPNWGVEELLTWAKDFNKTNKNLKIKLFIAANKISAPGEQRKPFVAKIHQLISQSGAEHYTTFNREQCINLLKEMDYVWAYRPGFFEDNTLELSTKLLEAIAMQQKLICYPSTIHKNELGENYPFYVRNQDDFNQIMENKNTVYDLSKIAKHLEIKHSISNVAQRIKKLQPFNIINSQVNEPLICFASHDFKFIDGYISQLKSNGRRVIRDKWEWGQVINLQKTKNNYNNADIIFCEWGLANAVWFSRNNIENKPLYIRVHAQEIRERAQKFGKQIDFNKVTKVIFVSKRIRDEYIKLFRIPIEKTIVIPNFVFDDEFKPIKNFKKNPNKVVLGMVGIVPQLKRLDRAVDTLEALLKEGIDAELRIKGHRPENMEMMKAPSRAQEMEYYYNIYKNIEAKGLSNKIIFDDWGNDVALWYQDVDFILSPSDSESFHYALADGVLAGCIPIVWSWEEAHTIYRDDWIVDSIYAAKNHILNFLHKKNEQTLQENRNYIIDNYGKNIIFNQITSIISGSNNVK
;
A
#
# COMPACT_ATOMS: atom_id res chain seq x y z
N MET A 1 4.74 -27.38 15.33
CA MET A 1 5.18 -28.78 15.57
C MET A 1 6.45 -28.75 16.41
N THR A 2 6.58 -29.62 17.41
CA THR A 2 7.82 -29.79 18.17
C THR A 2 8.87 -30.53 17.34
N ILE A 3 10.17 -30.27 17.56
CA ILE A 3 11.28 -30.98 16.87
C ILE A 3 11.12 -32.50 17.02
N GLN A 4 10.65 -32.96 18.19
CA GLN A 4 10.38 -34.36 18.49
C GLN A 4 9.29 -34.98 17.59
N SER A 5 8.23 -34.22 17.25
CA SER A 5 7.17 -34.67 16.33
C SER A 5 7.69 -34.84 14.91
N ILE A 6 8.58 -33.96 14.45
CA ILE A 6 9.21 -34.06 13.12
C ILE A 6 10.16 -35.26 13.07
N ILE A 7 10.95 -35.47 14.12
CA ILE A 7 11.84 -36.62 14.25
C ILE A 7 11.04 -37.93 14.20
N ASN A 8 9.93 -38.04 14.93
CA ASN A 8 9.07 -39.23 14.91
C ASN A 8 8.46 -39.49 13.53
N SER A 9 8.09 -38.43 12.80
CA SER A 9 7.60 -38.53 11.42
C SER A 9 8.71 -38.96 10.44
N ILE A 10 9.92 -38.41 10.56
CA ILE A 10 11.09 -38.83 9.78
C ILE A 10 11.30 -40.35 9.92
N PHE A 11 11.22 -40.89 11.13
CA PHE A 11 11.42 -42.32 11.38
C PHE A 11 10.31 -43.23 10.84
N SER A 12 9.05 -42.79 10.84
CA SER A 12 7.93 -43.60 10.37
C SER A 12 7.89 -43.79 8.85
N TYR A 13 8.57 -42.93 8.07
CA TYR A 13 8.50 -42.93 6.60
C TYR A 13 9.58 -43.78 5.89
N PHE A 14 10.61 -44.25 6.59
CA PHE A 14 11.68 -45.04 5.95
C PHE A 14 11.29 -46.51 5.82
N ARG A 15 11.19 -46.98 4.56
CA ARG A 15 10.74 -48.34 4.22
C ARG A 15 11.80 -49.44 4.42
N SER A 16 13.08 -49.12 4.65
CA SER A 16 14.15 -50.13 4.79
C SER A 16 15.00 -49.97 6.05
N LYS A 17 15.31 -51.09 6.72
CA LYS A 17 16.22 -51.16 7.88
C LYS A 17 17.61 -50.55 7.60
N LYS A 18 18.07 -50.56 6.34
CA LYS A 18 19.37 -50.01 5.91
C LYS A 18 19.39 -48.47 5.93
N GLN A 19 18.33 -47.82 5.45
CA GLN A 19 18.19 -46.35 5.51
C GLN A 19 18.01 -45.85 6.94
N LEU A 20 17.23 -46.58 7.75
CA LEU A 20 16.98 -46.25 9.16
C LEU A 20 18.27 -46.31 9.99
N ARG A 21 19.12 -47.32 9.78
CA ARG A 21 20.46 -47.42 10.42
C ARG A 21 21.41 -46.30 10.03
N LYS A 22 21.42 -45.88 8.75
CA LYS A 22 22.26 -44.78 8.25
C LYS A 22 21.87 -43.44 8.88
N ILE A 23 20.56 -43.20 9.02
CA ILE A 23 20.01 -41.98 9.62
C ILE A 23 20.20 -41.97 11.15
N ASN A 24 20.01 -43.11 11.83
CA ASN A 24 20.31 -43.24 13.26
C ASN A 24 21.78 -42.94 13.58
N LYS A 25 22.71 -43.35 12.71
CA LYS A 25 24.14 -43.00 12.85
C LYS A 25 24.36 -41.48 12.70
N LEU A 26 23.79 -40.87 11.66
CA LEU A 26 23.90 -39.43 11.41
C LEU A 26 23.23 -38.55 12.49
N PHE A 27 22.16 -39.04 13.12
CA PHE A 27 21.53 -38.40 14.29
C PHE A 27 22.41 -38.52 15.54
N LYS A 28 22.99 -39.70 15.82
CA LYS A 28 23.91 -39.89 16.95
C LYS A 28 25.17 -39.03 16.86
N ASP A 29 25.65 -38.77 15.64
CA ASP A 29 26.85 -37.98 15.38
C ASP A 29 26.58 -36.45 15.31
N ASN A 30 25.37 -35.96 15.65
CA ASN A 30 24.96 -34.54 15.56
C ASN A 30 25.19 -33.89 14.17
N ASN A 31 25.03 -34.66 13.09
CA ASN A 31 25.34 -34.23 11.73
C ASN A 31 24.12 -33.92 10.86
N ILE A 32 22.91 -33.98 11.43
CA ILE A 32 21.64 -33.64 10.76
C ILE A 32 21.11 -32.30 11.27
N ILE A 33 20.74 -31.42 10.34
CA ILE A 33 20.07 -30.15 10.61
C ILE A 33 18.71 -30.17 9.91
N ILE A 34 17.63 -29.97 10.67
CA ILE A 34 16.28 -29.90 10.11
C ILE A 34 15.94 -28.44 9.82
N VAL A 35 15.55 -28.16 8.58
CA VAL A 35 15.23 -26.80 8.12
C VAL A 35 13.84 -26.82 7.49
N PRO A 36 12.87 -26.02 7.96
CA PRO A 36 11.57 -25.92 7.28
C PRO A 36 11.74 -25.43 5.84
N CYS A 37 10.99 -26.00 4.89
CA CYS A 37 10.96 -25.46 3.53
C CYS A 37 10.49 -23.99 3.54
N ASN A 38 10.93 -23.18 2.58
CA ASN A 38 10.65 -21.74 2.49
C ASN A 38 11.21 -20.90 3.64
N THR A 39 12.19 -21.41 4.38
CA THR A 39 12.93 -20.67 5.41
C THR A 39 14.43 -20.71 5.16
N PHE A 40 15.17 -19.79 5.81
CA PHE A 40 16.62 -19.81 5.87
C PHE A 40 17.07 -20.25 7.26
N PHE A 41 18.02 -21.17 7.30
CA PHE A 41 18.72 -21.57 8.50
C PHE A 41 20.05 -20.80 8.60
N ASN A 42 20.26 -20.11 9.73
CA ASN A 42 21.51 -19.43 10.02
C ASN A 42 22.54 -20.46 10.52
N ALA A 43 23.64 -20.58 9.79
CA ALA A 43 24.71 -21.54 10.01
C ALA A 43 25.99 -20.92 10.61
N ASN A 44 25.94 -19.66 11.08
CA ASN A 44 27.10 -18.94 11.61
C ASN A 44 27.79 -19.63 12.82
N ASN A 45 27.12 -20.58 13.47
CA ASN A 45 27.65 -21.30 14.63
C ASN A 45 28.35 -22.64 14.28
N PHE A 46 28.49 -22.99 13.00
CA PHE A 46 29.14 -24.25 12.59
C PHE A 46 30.59 -24.00 12.16
N SER A 47 31.54 -24.64 12.84
CA SER A 47 32.97 -24.51 12.55
C SER A 47 33.39 -25.14 11.22
N LYS A 48 32.64 -26.16 10.74
CA LYS A 48 32.85 -26.86 9.45
C LYS A 48 31.53 -27.43 8.91
N ILE A 49 31.31 -27.33 7.60
CA ILE A 49 30.08 -27.84 6.93
C ILE A 49 30.26 -29.21 6.32
N GLN A 50 31.51 -29.59 6.10
CA GLN A 50 31.87 -30.89 5.55
C GLN A 50 31.20 -32.00 6.38
N ASN A 51 30.37 -32.83 5.73
CA ASN A 51 29.56 -33.91 6.31
C ASN A 51 28.27 -33.54 7.05
N LYS A 52 27.79 -32.27 7.01
CA LYS A 52 26.44 -31.94 7.46
C LYS A 52 25.37 -32.32 6.42
N VAL A 53 24.25 -32.81 6.91
CA VAL A 53 23.07 -33.17 6.10
C VAL A 53 21.91 -32.28 6.53
N PHE A 54 21.34 -31.55 5.57
CA PHE A 54 20.16 -30.72 5.78
C PHE A 54 18.91 -31.49 5.36
N VAL A 55 17.91 -31.53 6.24
CA VAL A 55 16.64 -32.21 5.98
C VAL A 55 15.56 -31.14 5.89
N PHE A 56 15.05 -30.92 4.68
CA PHE A 56 13.90 -30.06 4.44
C PHE A 56 12.62 -30.88 4.56
N ASN A 57 11.60 -30.33 5.24
CA ASN A 57 10.32 -31.01 5.46
C ASN A 57 9.15 -30.31 4.78
N ASN A 58 8.04 -31.04 4.59
CA ASN A 58 6.77 -30.55 4.06
C ASN A 58 6.89 -29.83 2.71
N LEU A 59 7.37 -30.50 1.66
CA LEU A 59 7.57 -29.92 0.34
C LEU A 59 6.38 -30.24 -0.59
N PRO A 60 5.43 -29.31 -0.83
CA PRO A 60 4.48 -29.43 -1.92
C PRO A 60 5.14 -29.62 -3.28
N LYS A 61 4.38 -30.12 -4.25
CA LYS A 61 4.77 -30.12 -5.67
C LYS A 61 5.10 -28.68 -6.13
N ASP A 62 6.37 -28.41 -6.38
CA ASP A 62 6.86 -27.12 -6.88
C ASP A 62 8.31 -27.23 -7.39
N ARG A 63 8.80 -26.21 -8.08
CA ARG A 63 10.23 -25.94 -8.27
C ARG A 63 10.78 -25.21 -7.06
N TYR A 64 11.89 -25.68 -6.52
CA TYR A 64 12.60 -25.09 -5.40
C TYR A 64 14.00 -24.65 -5.82
N ASP A 65 14.50 -23.59 -5.20
CA ASP A 65 15.88 -23.16 -5.26
C ASP A 65 16.56 -23.41 -3.91
N LEU A 66 17.58 -24.25 -3.91
CA LEU A 66 18.54 -24.36 -2.81
C LEU A 66 19.44 -23.13 -2.87
N ILE A 67 19.43 -22.32 -1.82
CA ILE A 67 20.19 -21.08 -1.72
C ILE A 67 21.18 -21.21 -0.58
N ILE A 68 22.45 -20.91 -0.85
CA ILE A 68 23.55 -20.93 0.10
C ILE A 68 24.23 -19.57 0.07
N ARG A 69 24.38 -18.91 1.23
CA ARG A 69 25.14 -17.66 1.36
C ARG A 69 26.46 -17.94 2.05
N HIS A 70 27.57 -17.50 1.46
CA HIS A 70 28.93 -17.79 1.95
C HIS A 70 29.92 -16.66 1.64
N LYS A 71 31.08 -16.68 2.29
CA LYS A 71 32.19 -15.72 2.04
C LYS A 71 33.26 -16.24 1.08
N SER A 72 33.21 -17.52 0.71
CA SER A 72 34.26 -18.16 -0.11
C SER A 72 34.30 -17.64 -1.56
N THR A 73 35.34 -16.84 -1.88
CA THR A 73 35.65 -16.38 -3.24
C THR A 73 35.99 -17.54 -4.20
N PRO A 74 36.75 -18.59 -3.82
CA PRO A 74 36.99 -19.73 -4.69
C PRO A 74 35.70 -20.40 -5.14
N LEU A 75 34.76 -20.64 -4.21
CA LEU A 75 33.46 -21.25 -4.51
C LEU A 75 32.61 -20.38 -5.44
N HIS A 76 32.72 -19.06 -5.30
CA HIS A 76 32.07 -18.12 -6.22
C HIS A 76 32.68 -18.13 -7.63
N LYS A 77 34.00 -18.28 -7.75
CA LYS A 77 34.71 -18.26 -9.04
C LYS A 77 34.61 -19.57 -9.81
N ASN A 78 34.50 -20.72 -9.13
CA ASN A 78 34.47 -22.03 -9.79
C ASN A 78 33.29 -22.88 -9.31
N ARG A 79 32.33 -23.08 -10.22
CA ARG A 79 31.08 -23.81 -9.98
C ARG A 79 31.26 -25.27 -9.58
N LYS A 80 32.37 -25.91 -9.96
CA LYS A 80 32.62 -27.34 -9.73
C LYS A 80 33.30 -27.64 -8.38
N LEU A 81 33.66 -26.63 -7.59
CA LEU A 81 34.35 -26.83 -6.31
C LEU A 81 33.45 -27.38 -5.20
N ALA A 82 32.13 -27.27 -5.35
CA ALA A 82 31.17 -27.93 -4.47
C ALA A 82 29.91 -28.35 -5.22
N TRP A 83 29.29 -29.43 -4.75
CA TRP A 83 28.02 -29.92 -5.22
C TRP A 83 27.13 -30.34 -4.05
N ALA A 84 25.82 -30.26 -4.26
CA ALA A 84 24.83 -30.80 -3.35
C ALA A 84 24.33 -32.13 -3.90
N THR A 85 24.27 -33.16 -3.06
CA THR A 85 23.56 -34.41 -3.36
C THR A 85 22.19 -34.39 -2.72
N PHE A 86 21.17 -34.85 -3.44
CA PHE A 86 19.77 -34.80 -3.09
C PHE A 86 19.22 -36.22 -2.95
N GLU A 87 18.56 -36.51 -1.83
CA GLU A 87 17.87 -37.76 -1.58
C GLU A 87 16.41 -37.48 -1.18
N ILE A 88 15.46 -38.00 -1.97
CA ILE A 88 14.03 -37.82 -1.77
C ILE A 88 13.45 -39.05 -1.08
N SER A 89 12.62 -38.83 -0.06
CA SER A 89 11.93 -39.93 0.63
C SER A 89 11.10 -40.77 -0.34
N GLY A 90 11.40 -42.08 -0.42
CA GLY A 90 10.66 -43.05 -1.23
C GLY A 90 10.91 -42.99 -2.74
N ALA A 91 11.96 -42.31 -3.22
CA ALA A 91 12.37 -42.32 -4.62
C ALA A 91 13.60 -43.22 -4.85
N SER A 92 13.60 -44.00 -5.94
CA SER A 92 14.80 -44.73 -6.37
C SER A 92 15.80 -43.77 -7.02
N GLN A 93 17.10 -44.07 -6.88
CA GLN A 93 18.15 -43.32 -7.57
C GLN A 93 18.31 -43.90 -8.98
N SER A 94 17.84 -43.17 -9.99
CA SER A 94 17.97 -43.56 -11.41
C SER A 94 18.22 -42.35 -12.29
N GLN A 95 18.82 -42.59 -13.47
CA GLN A 95 19.09 -41.53 -14.46
C GLN A 95 17.80 -40.78 -14.84
N TYR A 96 16.71 -41.53 -14.97
CA TYR A 96 15.38 -40.99 -15.28
C TYR A 96 14.86 -40.04 -14.19
N ILE A 97 14.95 -40.44 -12.91
CA ILE A 97 14.48 -39.62 -11.79
C ILE A 97 15.36 -38.38 -11.62
N ALA A 98 16.68 -38.52 -11.72
CA ALA A 98 17.61 -37.39 -11.65
C ALA A 98 17.26 -36.31 -12.70
N LYS A 99 17.10 -36.72 -13.97
CA LYS A 99 16.72 -35.81 -15.06
C LYS A 99 15.37 -35.14 -14.80
N LYS A 100 14.37 -35.90 -14.30
CA LYS A 100 13.04 -35.38 -13.97
C LYS A 100 13.12 -34.30 -12.88
N LEU A 101 13.99 -34.46 -11.88
CA LEU A 101 14.19 -33.49 -10.81
C LEU A 101 15.07 -32.28 -11.21
N GLY A 102 15.66 -32.27 -12.41
CA GLY A 102 16.61 -31.24 -12.84
C GLY A 102 18.03 -31.44 -12.29
N LEU A 103 18.39 -32.67 -11.95
CA LEU A 103 19.67 -33.07 -11.36
C LEU A 103 20.47 -33.98 -12.31
N SER A 104 21.77 -34.14 -12.03
CA SER A 104 22.63 -35.16 -12.66
C SER A 104 22.75 -36.39 -11.76
N LEU A 105 22.93 -37.58 -12.33
CA LEU A 105 23.28 -38.77 -11.54
C LEU A 105 24.81 -38.92 -11.54
N GLY A 106 25.42 -38.98 -10.35
CA GLY A 106 26.85 -39.26 -10.18
C GLY A 106 27.07 -40.40 -9.20
N GLU A 107 28.34 -40.73 -8.93
CA GLU A 107 28.74 -41.86 -8.06
C GLU A 107 28.18 -41.76 -6.63
N THR A 108 27.88 -40.54 -6.17
CA THR A 108 27.36 -40.27 -4.81
C THR A 108 25.84 -40.09 -4.76
N GLY A 109 25.14 -40.25 -5.88
CA GLY A 109 23.69 -40.10 -6.01
C GLY A 109 23.27 -38.97 -6.96
N MET A 110 22.03 -38.50 -6.81
CA MET A 110 21.51 -37.39 -7.61
C MET A 110 22.10 -36.08 -7.10
N LEU A 111 22.73 -35.28 -7.97
CA LEU A 111 23.52 -34.12 -7.57
C LEU A 111 23.34 -32.90 -8.48
N SER A 112 23.72 -31.74 -7.96
CA SER A 112 23.88 -30.51 -8.74
C SER A 112 25.05 -29.69 -8.20
N TYR A 113 25.83 -29.10 -9.12
CA TYR A 113 26.92 -28.20 -8.76
C TYR A 113 26.39 -26.87 -8.25
N ILE A 114 26.83 -26.49 -7.05
CA ILE A 114 26.30 -25.36 -6.30
C ILE A 114 27.22 -24.14 -6.29
N GLY A 115 28.44 -24.22 -6.82
CA GLY A 115 29.32 -23.05 -6.89
C GLY A 115 28.87 -22.01 -7.93
N GLY A 116 29.53 -20.85 -7.97
CA GLY A 116 29.08 -19.71 -8.78
C GLY A 116 27.96 -18.90 -8.13
N GLY A 117 27.56 -17.76 -8.72
CA GLY A 117 26.37 -17.03 -8.27
C GLY A 117 26.45 -15.50 -8.34
N ARG A 118 25.65 -14.80 -7.53
CA ARG A 118 25.60 -13.33 -7.47
C ARG A 118 26.28 -12.83 -6.19
N SER A 119 26.95 -11.68 -6.25
CA SER A 119 27.48 -10.97 -5.08
C SER A 119 26.41 -10.01 -4.54
N ARG A 120 26.17 -10.01 -3.22
CA ARG A 120 25.24 -9.08 -2.55
C ARG A 120 25.73 -8.84 -1.13
N ASN A 121 25.92 -7.58 -0.74
CA ASN A 121 26.30 -7.17 0.62
C ASN A 121 27.49 -7.97 1.19
N SER A 122 28.63 -8.00 0.48
CA SER A 122 29.87 -8.69 0.90
C SER A 122 29.77 -10.22 1.10
N LEU A 123 28.65 -10.84 0.71
CA LEU A 123 28.45 -12.29 0.67
C LEU A 123 28.17 -12.76 -0.77
N TYR A 124 28.63 -13.96 -1.10
CA TYR A 124 28.29 -14.66 -2.33
C TYR A 124 27.06 -15.52 -2.08
N GLN A 125 26.10 -15.47 -3.01
CA GLN A 125 24.93 -16.34 -3.02
C GLN A 125 25.06 -17.37 -4.14
N SER A 126 25.10 -18.64 -3.76
CA SER A 126 25.29 -19.79 -4.64
C SER A 126 24.17 -20.83 -4.41
N GLY A 127 24.01 -21.83 -5.27
CA GLY A 127 22.83 -22.70 -5.18
C GLY A 127 22.49 -23.54 -6.41
N ALA A 128 21.38 -24.26 -6.32
CA ALA A 128 20.86 -25.12 -7.37
C ALA A 128 19.32 -25.18 -7.35
N SER A 129 18.69 -25.32 -8.52
CA SER A 129 17.24 -25.57 -8.61
C SER A 129 16.94 -27.07 -8.59
N ILE A 130 15.82 -27.46 -8.00
CA ILE A 130 15.27 -28.82 -8.01
C ILE A 130 13.75 -28.78 -8.25
N ASN A 131 13.23 -29.69 -9.08
CA ASN A 131 11.80 -29.79 -9.36
C ASN A 131 11.17 -30.94 -8.58
N ILE A 132 10.29 -30.65 -7.62
CA ILE A 132 9.54 -31.62 -6.84
C ILE A 132 8.17 -31.85 -7.51
N HIS A 133 7.95 -33.06 -8.06
CA HIS A 133 6.78 -33.34 -8.90
C HIS A 133 5.55 -33.86 -8.16
N LYS A 134 5.68 -34.18 -6.87
CA LYS A 134 4.61 -34.63 -5.98
C LYS A 134 4.92 -34.17 -4.56
N ASN A 135 3.89 -34.02 -3.73
CA ASN A 135 4.07 -33.69 -2.32
C ASN A 135 5.04 -34.69 -1.67
N THR A 136 6.09 -34.14 -1.09
CA THR A 136 7.26 -34.87 -0.60
C THR A 136 7.48 -34.49 0.85
N ASN A 137 7.45 -35.48 1.73
CA ASN A 137 7.54 -35.22 3.17
C ASN A 137 8.93 -34.72 3.57
N PHE A 138 9.99 -35.28 2.98
CA PHE A 138 11.38 -34.90 3.26
C PHE A 138 12.26 -34.90 2.03
N LEU A 139 13.13 -33.89 1.94
CA LEU A 139 14.27 -33.82 1.02
C LEU A 139 15.55 -33.69 1.83
N MET A 140 16.45 -34.66 1.70
CA MET A 140 17.78 -34.60 2.30
C MET A 140 18.78 -34.00 1.31
N VAL A 141 19.54 -33.03 1.77
CA VAL A 141 20.57 -32.32 1.01
C VAL A 141 21.89 -32.45 1.76
N LYS A 142 22.88 -33.07 1.12
CA LYS A 142 24.24 -33.15 1.64
C LYS A 142 25.16 -32.30 0.77
N LEU A 143 25.93 -31.42 1.40
CA LEU A 143 26.92 -30.60 0.71
C LEU A 143 28.26 -31.36 0.65
N ILE A 144 28.87 -31.38 -0.53
CA ILE A 144 30.15 -32.05 -0.79
C ILE A 144 31.07 -31.06 -1.49
N THR A 145 32.34 -31.09 -1.11
CA THR A 145 33.40 -30.23 -1.64
C THR A 145 34.51 -31.07 -2.25
N ALA A 146 35.28 -30.50 -3.17
CA ALA A 146 36.52 -31.13 -3.63
C ALA A 146 37.52 -31.29 -2.46
N SER A 147 38.32 -32.35 -2.48
CA SER A 147 39.26 -32.69 -1.40
C SER A 147 40.12 -31.48 -1.00
N ASN A 148 40.16 -31.19 0.30
CA ASN A 148 40.91 -30.11 0.97
C ASN A 148 40.27 -28.71 0.98
N LEU A 149 39.02 -28.53 0.51
CA LEU A 149 38.30 -27.25 0.63
C LEU A 149 37.21 -27.33 1.70
N ASP A 150 37.40 -26.58 2.78
CA ASP A 150 36.38 -26.30 3.79
C ASP A 150 35.99 -24.82 3.69
N PHE A 151 34.70 -24.52 3.63
CA PHE A 151 34.23 -23.14 3.55
C PHE A 151 33.05 -22.92 4.48
N GLU A 152 32.96 -21.71 5.01
CA GLU A 152 31.89 -21.28 5.90
C GLU A 152 30.67 -20.82 5.09
N ILE A 153 29.49 -21.38 5.39
CA ILE A 153 28.20 -20.86 4.94
C ILE A 153 27.58 -20.10 6.10
N GLN A 154 27.00 -18.95 5.78
CA GLN A 154 26.27 -18.13 6.73
C GLN A 154 24.81 -18.58 6.79
N GLU A 155 24.22 -18.90 5.64
CA GLU A 155 22.81 -19.29 5.56
C GLU A 155 22.59 -20.36 4.49
N ILE A 156 21.60 -21.22 4.74
CA ILE A 156 21.10 -22.18 3.76
C ILE A 156 19.57 -22.23 3.82
N GLY A 157 18.92 -22.26 2.65
CA GLY A 157 17.47 -22.35 2.55
C GLY A 157 17.05 -23.09 1.29
N LEU A 158 15.84 -23.66 1.31
CA LEU A 158 15.21 -24.28 0.15
C LEU A 158 13.88 -23.57 -0.11
N ILE A 159 13.83 -22.73 -1.14
CA ILE A 159 12.75 -21.77 -1.36
C ILE A 159 11.97 -22.15 -2.62
N SER A 160 10.66 -22.32 -2.50
CA SER A 160 9.80 -22.63 -3.65
C SER A 160 9.64 -21.40 -4.55
N LYS A 161 9.56 -21.64 -5.86
CA LYS A 161 9.43 -20.58 -6.87
C LYS A 161 8.04 -19.96 -6.84
N THR A 162 6.99 -20.75 -6.61
CA THR A 162 5.63 -20.22 -6.42
C THR A 162 5.49 -19.51 -5.07
N HIS A 163 6.20 -19.95 -4.03
CA HIS A 163 6.31 -19.21 -2.78
C HIS A 163 7.07 -17.90 -2.98
N ALA A 164 8.12 -17.85 -3.82
CA ALA A 164 8.79 -16.59 -4.15
C ALA A 164 7.91 -15.57 -4.92
N SER A 165 6.81 -16.02 -5.55
CA SER A 165 5.85 -15.17 -6.28
C SER A 165 4.52 -14.92 -5.56
N ILE A 166 4.07 -15.85 -4.71
CA ILE A 166 2.81 -15.79 -3.95
C ILE A 166 3.06 -15.31 -2.51
N ASN A 167 4.26 -15.54 -2.00
CA ASN A 167 4.75 -15.09 -0.71
C ASN A 167 6.12 -14.41 -0.93
N SER A 168 6.10 -13.15 -1.36
CA SER A 168 7.00 -12.21 -0.69
C SER A 168 6.79 -12.49 0.80
N PRO A 169 7.82 -12.95 1.50
CA PRO A 169 7.57 -13.74 2.68
C PRO A 169 6.84 -12.83 3.68
N GLU A 170 5.66 -13.26 4.15
CA GLU A 170 5.46 -13.29 5.59
C GLU A 170 6.46 -14.32 6.15
N THR A 171 7.73 -13.98 6.05
CA THR A 171 8.54 -13.93 7.25
C THR A 171 7.59 -13.37 8.30
N THR A 172 7.41 -14.08 9.41
CA THR A 172 7.60 -13.38 10.67
C THR A 172 8.99 -12.75 10.59
N ILE A 173 9.10 -11.66 9.81
CA ILE A 173 10.05 -10.60 10.02
C ILE A 173 9.55 -10.22 11.40
N PRO A 174 10.37 -10.36 12.45
CA PRO A 174 10.01 -9.70 13.69
C PRO A 174 9.64 -8.29 13.27
N SER A 175 8.37 -7.90 13.47
CA SER A 175 7.88 -6.56 13.15
C SER A 175 9.02 -5.63 13.49
N PRO A 176 9.46 -4.76 12.54
CA PRO A 176 10.71 -4.02 12.69
C PRO A 176 10.79 -3.59 14.14
N THR A 177 11.84 -3.99 14.86
CA THR A 177 11.92 -3.61 16.27
C THR A 177 12.11 -2.10 16.27
N ILE A 178 11.00 -1.37 16.31
CA ILE A 178 10.96 0.07 16.29
C ILE A 178 11.42 0.48 17.68
N HIS A 179 12.58 1.10 17.72
CA HIS A 179 13.08 1.75 18.91
C HIS A 179 12.27 3.02 19.13
N LEU A 180 11.08 2.88 19.74
CA LEU A 180 10.13 3.97 19.97
C LEU A 180 10.77 5.18 20.65
N GLN A 181 11.71 4.95 21.57
CA GLN A 181 12.47 6.02 22.22
C GLN A 181 13.28 6.83 21.20
N LYS A 182 14.11 6.18 20.38
CA LYS A 182 14.90 6.87 19.34
C LYS A 182 14.00 7.61 18.34
N LEU A 183 12.88 6.99 17.96
CA LEU A 183 11.90 7.63 17.08
C LEU A 183 11.30 8.89 17.72
N THR A 184 10.94 8.82 19.00
CA THR A 184 10.37 9.95 19.75
C THR A 184 11.41 11.06 19.92
N GLU A 185 12.65 10.72 20.27
CA GLU A 185 13.78 11.66 20.37
C GLU A 185 14.02 12.38 19.04
N LYS A 186 14.03 11.64 17.93
CA LYS A 186 14.20 12.20 16.57
C LYS A 186 13.08 13.17 16.18
N LEU A 187 11.86 12.94 16.66
CA LEU A 187 10.69 13.76 16.35
C LEU A 187 10.42 14.87 17.37
N SER A 188 11.17 14.91 18.48
CA SER A 188 10.91 15.80 19.62
C SER A 188 10.75 17.28 19.23
N THR A 189 11.47 17.75 18.23
CA THR A 189 11.45 19.15 17.77
C THR A 189 10.19 19.55 17.01
N VAL A 190 9.36 18.59 16.58
CA VAL A 190 8.15 18.82 15.78
C VAL A 190 6.85 18.36 16.44
N LEU A 191 6.90 17.72 17.62
CA LEU A 191 5.71 17.15 18.27
C LEU A 191 4.60 18.17 18.60
N ASP A 192 4.98 19.42 18.87
CA ASP A 192 4.06 20.52 19.17
C ASP A 192 3.76 21.43 17.96
N GLN A 193 4.03 20.94 16.74
CA GLN A 193 3.82 21.70 15.51
C GLN A 193 2.89 20.95 14.56
N ASP A 194 2.16 21.72 13.75
CA ASP A 194 1.40 21.17 12.62
C ASP A 194 2.36 20.55 11.60
N THR A 195 2.32 19.22 11.51
CA THR A 195 3.28 18.45 10.73
C THR A 195 2.60 17.60 9.67
N TYR A 196 3.19 17.51 8.49
CA TYR A 196 2.81 16.57 7.42
C TYR A 196 3.89 15.52 7.22
N LEU A 197 3.50 14.29 6.90
CA LEU A 197 4.45 13.23 6.57
C LEU A 197 4.40 12.93 5.08
N ILE A 198 5.56 12.78 4.45
CA ILE A 198 5.71 12.35 3.05
C ILE A 198 6.34 10.97 3.01
N TYR A 199 5.76 10.08 2.22
CA TYR A 199 6.36 8.80 1.86
C TYR A 199 6.16 8.45 0.39
N ALA A 200 7.18 7.88 -0.21
CA ALA A 200 7.10 7.28 -1.53
C ALA A 200 8.05 6.09 -1.61
N ASN A 201 7.67 5.07 -2.38
CA ASN A 201 8.51 3.89 -2.60
C ASN A 201 9.65 4.19 -3.61
N ILE A 202 10.47 5.20 -3.30
CA ILE A 202 11.51 5.77 -4.16
C ILE A 202 12.83 5.73 -3.42
N SER A 203 13.90 5.38 -4.13
CA SER A 203 15.26 5.46 -3.57
C SER A 203 15.70 6.93 -3.54
N PRO A 204 16.11 7.47 -2.37
CA PRO A 204 16.70 8.80 -2.30
C PRO A 204 18.12 8.87 -2.88
N ASN A 205 18.71 7.71 -3.21
CA ASN A 205 20.10 7.58 -3.64
C ASN A 205 20.25 7.50 -5.18
N ILE A 206 19.15 7.50 -5.93
CA ILE A 206 19.15 7.41 -7.39
C ILE A 206 18.65 8.73 -7.95
N ALA A 207 19.45 9.40 -8.78
CA ALA A 207 19.04 10.63 -9.48
C ALA A 207 18.19 10.31 -10.70
N ASP A 208 16.87 10.42 -10.57
CA ASP A 208 15.90 10.29 -11.65
C ASP A 208 14.67 11.18 -11.42
N GLY A 209 13.71 11.18 -12.36
CA GLY A 209 12.51 12.01 -12.24
C GLY A 209 11.69 11.74 -10.96
N SER A 210 11.77 10.52 -10.41
CA SER A 210 11.01 10.15 -9.21
C SER A 210 11.65 10.73 -7.95
N SER A 211 12.96 10.70 -7.83
CA SER A 211 13.67 11.32 -6.69
C SER A 211 13.67 12.85 -6.75
N ILE A 212 13.70 13.45 -7.95
CA ILE A 212 13.50 14.89 -8.13
C ILE A 212 12.09 15.32 -7.70
N TRP A 213 11.07 14.53 -8.06
CA TRP A 213 9.71 14.76 -7.59
C TRP A 213 9.64 14.75 -6.05
N MET A 214 10.29 13.77 -5.40
CA MET A 214 10.27 13.65 -3.94
C MET A 214 10.89 14.89 -3.26
N SER A 215 12.04 15.36 -3.77
CA SER A 215 12.65 16.60 -3.28
C SER A 215 11.73 17.80 -3.49
N SER A 216 11.11 17.94 -4.67
CA SER A 216 10.24 19.07 -4.99
C SER A 216 8.97 19.10 -4.12
N VAL A 217 8.32 17.96 -3.91
CA VAL A 217 7.13 17.86 -3.04
C VAL A 217 7.50 18.10 -1.58
N SER A 218 8.67 17.64 -1.15
CA SER A 218 9.17 17.94 0.20
C SER A 218 9.35 19.43 0.41
N ASP A 219 9.92 20.14 -0.56
CA ASP A 219 10.12 21.59 -0.50
C ASP A 219 8.79 22.36 -0.55
N ILE A 220 7.82 21.91 -1.35
CA ILE A 220 6.46 22.47 -1.42
C ILE A 220 5.78 22.44 -0.05
N LEU A 221 5.82 21.31 0.65
CA LEU A 221 5.22 21.22 1.99
C LEU A 221 6.05 21.99 3.02
N ALA A 222 7.37 21.88 2.96
CA ALA A 222 8.31 22.57 3.85
C ALA A 222 8.27 24.10 3.74
N THR A 223 7.73 24.64 2.64
CA THR A 223 7.49 26.09 2.46
C THR A 223 6.48 26.63 3.49
N ASN A 224 5.49 25.82 3.90
CA ASN A 224 4.40 26.28 4.79
C ASN A 224 4.28 25.49 6.10
N TYR A 225 4.86 24.28 6.19
CA TYR A 225 4.64 23.37 7.31
C TYR A 225 5.92 22.65 7.74
N LYS A 226 5.96 22.18 8.98
CA LYS A 226 6.92 21.15 9.35
C LYS A 226 6.59 19.86 8.61
N THR A 227 7.62 19.19 8.12
CA THR A 227 7.48 18.03 7.26
C THR A 227 8.37 16.90 7.75
N ILE A 228 7.83 15.69 7.85
CA ILE A 228 8.60 14.47 8.05
C ILE A 228 8.75 13.80 6.69
N LEU A 229 9.98 13.65 6.21
CA LEU A 229 10.24 12.86 5.00
C LEU A 229 10.73 11.46 5.43
N LEU A 230 9.86 10.47 5.31
CA LEU A 230 10.20 9.07 5.59
C LEU A 230 10.92 8.46 4.38
N LEU A 231 12.19 8.10 4.55
CA LEU A 231 13.02 7.54 3.50
C LEU A 231 12.91 6.01 3.46
N LYS A 232 12.77 5.47 2.24
CA LYS A 232 12.76 4.03 2.00
C LYS A 232 14.07 3.35 2.40
N GLU A 233 15.20 4.03 2.23
CA GLU A 233 16.53 3.54 2.61
C GLU A 233 17.40 4.69 3.11
N ASN A 234 18.46 4.37 3.83
CA ASN A 234 19.41 5.37 4.32
C ASN A 234 20.08 6.13 3.16
N LEU A 235 20.34 7.42 3.39
CA LEU A 235 21.11 8.27 2.49
C LEU A 235 22.55 7.80 2.42
N ARG A 236 23.05 7.65 1.19
CA ARG A 236 24.47 7.40 0.88
C ARG A 236 25.16 8.65 0.37
N ASN A 237 24.37 9.58 -0.18
CA ASN A 237 24.81 10.91 -0.61
C ASN A 237 23.63 11.88 -0.47
N ASN A 238 23.94 13.18 -0.49
CA ASN A 238 22.95 14.24 -0.31
C ASN A 238 22.50 14.88 -1.63
N ILE A 239 22.85 14.33 -2.80
CA ILE A 239 22.65 14.99 -4.11
C ILE A 239 21.18 15.35 -4.38
N ILE A 240 20.25 14.48 -3.94
CA ILE A 240 18.82 14.71 -4.14
C ILE A 240 18.28 15.67 -3.09
N ILE A 241 18.65 15.46 -1.83
CA ILE A 241 18.15 16.21 -0.68
C ILE A 241 18.68 17.65 -0.66
N SER A 242 19.90 17.88 -1.17
CA SER A 242 20.50 19.22 -1.27
C SER A 242 19.73 20.17 -2.19
N ASN A 243 18.78 19.68 -2.98
CA ASN A 243 17.92 20.53 -3.82
C ASN A 243 16.75 21.14 -3.04
N ILE A 244 16.51 20.71 -1.80
CA ILE A 244 15.40 21.21 -0.99
C ILE A 244 15.84 22.52 -0.34
N LYS A 245 15.17 23.63 -0.68
CA LYS A 245 15.51 24.96 -0.16
C LYS A 245 15.16 25.09 1.33
N ASN A 246 13.97 24.64 1.72
CA ASN A 246 13.46 24.77 3.09
C ASN A 246 13.77 23.51 3.94
N ILE A 247 15.00 22.98 3.83
CA ILE A 247 15.38 21.70 4.47
C ILE A 247 15.32 21.77 6.01
N GLU A 248 15.47 22.95 6.60
CA GLU A 248 15.33 23.23 8.02
C GLU A 248 13.91 23.01 8.56
N ASN A 249 12.91 22.95 7.68
CA ASN A 249 11.54 22.58 8.01
C ASN A 249 11.27 21.07 7.84
N ILE A 250 12.28 20.28 7.46
CA ILE A 250 12.16 18.86 7.20
C ILE A 250 12.92 18.04 8.25
N ILE A 251 12.21 17.12 8.88
CA ILE A 251 12.81 15.99 9.60
C ILE A 251 13.00 14.84 8.62
N LEU A 252 14.25 14.62 8.21
CA LEU A 252 14.64 13.43 7.46
C LEU A 252 14.63 12.23 8.40
N LEU A 253 13.77 11.25 8.11
CA LEU A 253 13.62 10.05 8.90
C LEU A 253 14.09 8.83 8.10
N GLN A 254 15.23 8.29 8.49
CA GLN A 254 15.89 7.16 7.86
C GLN A 254 15.64 5.87 8.64
N PRO A 255 15.67 4.68 8.00
CA PRO A 255 15.49 3.40 8.69
C PRO A 255 16.36 3.21 9.95
N THR A 256 17.61 3.66 9.93
CA THR A 256 18.53 3.56 11.08
C THR A 256 18.21 4.53 12.24
N ASP A 257 17.40 5.56 12.01
CA ASP A 257 17.02 6.51 13.08
C ASP A 257 16.11 5.84 14.13
N TYR A 258 15.40 4.76 13.77
CA TYR A 258 14.41 4.12 14.65
C TYR A 258 14.43 2.59 14.62
N SER A 259 15.30 1.96 13.83
CA SER A 259 15.42 0.50 13.73
C SER A 259 16.84 0.09 13.35
N ASN A 260 17.11 -1.22 13.32
CA ASN A 260 18.37 -1.76 12.78
C ASN A 260 18.30 -2.05 11.27
N LEU A 261 17.25 -1.58 10.59
CA LEU A 261 17.07 -1.79 9.16
C LEU A 261 17.80 -0.72 8.34
N ASN A 262 18.14 -1.07 7.09
CA ASN A 262 18.70 -0.14 6.10
C ASN A 262 17.73 0.15 4.94
N LEU A 263 16.65 -0.62 4.83
CA LEU A 263 15.69 -0.59 3.74
C LEU A 263 14.32 -0.96 4.28
N LEU A 264 13.29 -0.26 3.82
CA LEU A 264 11.88 -0.55 4.09
C LEU A 264 11.23 -1.09 2.83
N ASP A 265 10.34 -2.06 3.01
CA ASP A 265 9.25 -2.26 2.06
C ASP A 265 8.07 -1.32 2.39
N GLU A 266 7.06 -1.32 1.54
CA GLU A 266 5.89 -0.45 1.71
C GLU A 266 5.09 -0.78 2.96
N LYS A 267 4.88 -2.07 3.27
CA LYS A 267 4.11 -2.50 4.45
C LYS A 267 4.78 -2.01 5.74
N MET A 268 6.10 -2.19 5.86
CA MET A 268 6.90 -1.67 6.97
C MET A 268 6.81 -0.15 7.07
N ALA A 269 6.99 0.57 5.95
CA ALA A 269 6.92 2.03 5.98
C ALA A 269 5.56 2.53 6.48
N LEU A 270 4.47 1.88 6.07
CA LEU A 270 3.12 2.23 6.54
C LEU A 270 2.92 1.89 8.04
N GLU A 271 3.50 0.81 8.55
CA GLU A 271 3.53 0.53 10.00
C GLU A 271 4.29 1.62 10.79
N ILE A 272 5.41 2.12 10.25
CA ILE A 272 6.14 3.26 10.82
C ILE A 272 5.27 4.52 10.82
N ILE A 273 4.61 4.82 9.71
CA ILE A 273 3.72 5.99 9.58
C ILE A 273 2.59 5.94 10.60
N ARG A 274 1.96 4.76 10.79
CA ARG A 274 0.93 4.56 11.82
C ARG A 274 1.48 4.71 13.23
N THR A 275 2.73 4.30 13.46
CA THR A 275 3.44 4.47 14.74
C THR A 275 3.72 5.95 15.03
N ILE A 276 4.21 6.69 14.03
CA ILE A 276 4.42 8.15 14.10
C ILE A 276 3.12 8.86 14.42
N ASP A 277 2.02 8.53 13.74
CA ASP A 277 0.71 9.07 14.06
C ASP A 277 0.26 8.73 15.49
N GLY A 278 0.68 7.60 16.04
CA GLY A 278 0.39 7.24 17.42
C GLY A 278 1.10 8.11 18.47
N ILE A 279 2.26 8.68 18.14
CA ILE A 279 3.08 9.46 19.08
C ILE A 279 3.10 10.96 18.78
N HIS A 280 2.79 11.38 17.54
CA HIS A 280 2.80 12.77 17.11
C HIS A 280 1.42 13.42 17.31
N PRO A 281 1.26 14.35 18.28
CA PRO A 281 -0.02 14.97 18.62
C PRO A 281 -0.74 15.62 17.44
N GLN A 282 -0.01 16.34 16.57
CA GLN A 282 -0.58 17.16 15.49
C GLN A 282 -0.09 16.77 14.10
N LEU A 283 -0.07 15.46 13.80
CA LEU A 283 0.18 15.00 12.42
C LEU A 283 -1.07 15.28 11.56
N ARG A 284 -1.03 16.32 10.73
CA ARG A 284 -2.19 16.86 9.99
C ARG A 284 -2.52 16.10 8.72
N GLY A 285 -1.53 15.48 8.10
CA GLY A 285 -1.71 14.74 6.86
C GLY A 285 -0.58 13.79 6.54
N VAL A 286 -0.88 12.76 5.75
CA VAL A 286 0.10 11.84 5.18
C VAL A 286 -0.02 11.87 3.67
N PHE A 287 1.03 12.38 3.02
CA PHE A 287 1.23 12.39 1.59
C PHE A 287 1.92 11.09 1.16
N VAL A 288 1.26 10.31 0.32
CA VAL A 288 1.83 9.09 -0.28
C VAL A 288 1.82 9.16 -1.80
N ARG A 289 2.92 8.68 -2.41
CA ARG A 289 2.97 8.40 -3.85
C ARG A 289 3.01 6.91 -4.13
N GLY A 290 2.20 6.50 -5.11
CA GLY A 290 2.09 5.12 -5.58
C GLY A 290 0.77 4.47 -5.20
N VAL A 291 0.20 3.67 -6.10
CA VAL A 291 -1.08 2.98 -5.89
C VAL A 291 -1.02 2.04 -4.68
N THR A 292 0.04 1.25 -4.54
CA THR A 292 0.18 0.30 -3.43
C THR A 292 0.27 1.00 -2.08
N ALA A 293 1.17 2.00 -1.96
CA ALA A 293 1.33 2.76 -0.73
C ALA A 293 0.05 3.54 -0.35
N ALA A 294 -0.64 4.12 -1.34
CA ALA A 294 -1.91 4.80 -1.13
C ALA A 294 -3.01 3.85 -0.64
N ASN A 295 -3.14 2.68 -1.27
CA ASN A 295 -4.14 1.68 -0.86
C ASN A 295 -3.85 1.11 0.53
N GLU A 296 -2.58 0.86 0.88
CA GLU A 296 -2.21 0.42 2.23
C GLU A 296 -2.46 1.50 3.27
N LEU A 297 -2.23 2.79 2.96
CA LEU A 297 -2.54 3.89 3.89
C LEU A 297 -4.02 3.91 4.29
N ILE A 298 -4.91 3.65 3.34
CA ILE A 298 -6.38 3.61 3.53
C ILE A 298 -6.91 2.23 3.94
N SER A 299 -6.05 1.24 4.22
CA SER A 299 -6.51 -0.10 4.61
C SER A 299 -7.25 -0.11 5.95
N ASN A 300 -7.10 0.95 6.75
CA ASN A 300 -7.90 1.24 7.93
C ASN A 300 -8.28 2.73 8.00
N ARG A 301 -9.03 3.12 9.04
CA ARG A 301 -9.60 4.47 9.15
C ARG A 301 -8.67 5.49 9.84
N GLN A 302 -7.46 5.10 10.23
CA GLN A 302 -6.53 5.95 10.97
C GLN A 302 -6.25 7.29 10.24
N PHE A 303 -6.19 7.26 8.90
CA PHE A 303 -5.93 8.44 8.06
C PHE A 303 -7.12 8.89 7.20
N LYS A 304 -8.36 8.47 7.48
CA LYS A 304 -9.53 8.74 6.63
C LYS A 304 -9.69 10.22 6.19
N TYR A 305 -9.44 11.17 7.09
CA TYR A 305 -9.57 12.61 6.78
C TYR A 305 -8.23 13.33 6.56
N ARG A 306 -7.14 12.56 6.44
CA ARG A 306 -5.76 13.06 6.43
C ARG A 306 -4.89 12.39 5.36
N SER A 307 -5.44 11.48 4.58
CA SER A 307 -4.77 10.79 3.47
C SER A 307 -4.71 11.68 2.22
N ILE A 308 -3.49 11.91 1.74
CA ILE A 308 -3.22 12.67 0.51
C ILE A 308 -2.52 11.72 -0.46
N SER A 309 -3.15 11.45 -1.61
CA SER A 309 -2.66 10.44 -2.55
C SER A 309 -2.21 11.07 -3.86
N TYR A 310 -1.01 10.71 -4.32
CA TYR A 310 -0.47 11.07 -5.63
C TYR A 310 -0.16 9.79 -6.42
N ILE A 311 -1.07 9.39 -7.32
CA ILE A 311 -0.99 8.11 -8.04
C ILE A 311 -0.62 8.32 -9.50
N THR A 312 0.56 7.86 -9.90
CA THR A 312 1.06 7.95 -11.30
C THR A 312 1.35 6.59 -11.91
N ASP A 313 1.51 5.56 -11.08
CA ASP A 313 1.89 4.19 -11.44
C ASP A 313 0.69 3.27 -11.71
N PHE A 314 -0.50 3.83 -11.93
CA PHE A 314 -1.73 3.06 -12.16
C PHE A 314 -1.86 2.54 -13.62
N TYR A 315 -1.00 2.95 -14.53
CA TYR A 315 -1.05 2.57 -15.94
C TYR A 315 0.35 2.25 -16.49
N GLU A 316 0.39 1.56 -17.63
CA GLU A 316 1.58 1.35 -18.45
C GLU A 316 1.27 1.69 -19.91
N VAL A 317 2.28 2.11 -20.66
CA VAL A 317 2.17 2.28 -22.12
C VAL A 317 2.85 1.09 -22.79
N LYS A 318 2.07 0.23 -23.45
CA LYS A 318 2.57 -0.89 -24.26
C LYS A 318 2.02 -0.79 -25.66
N ASP A 319 2.89 -0.94 -26.67
CA ASP A 319 2.53 -0.91 -28.09
C ASP A 319 1.64 0.29 -28.48
N GLY A 320 1.92 1.45 -27.89
CA GLY A 320 1.16 2.68 -28.12
C GLY A 320 -0.27 2.66 -27.59
N LYS A 321 -0.53 1.92 -26.51
CA LYS A 321 -1.81 1.89 -25.79
C LYS A 321 -1.60 1.96 -24.28
N ILE A 322 -2.54 2.62 -23.61
CA ILE A 322 -2.63 2.63 -22.15
C ILE A 322 -3.22 1.30 -21.68
N GLU A 323 -2.42 0.51 -20.95
CA GLU A 323 -2.85 -0.70 -20.27
C GLU A 323 -3.02 -0.45 -18.77
N ILE A 324 -4.15 -0.92 -18.22
CA ILE A 324 -4.47 -0.85 -16.80
C ILE A 324 -5.06 -2.20 -16.40
N SER A 325 -4.47 -2.86 -15.42
CA SER A 325 -4.99 -4.14 -14.92
C SER A 325 -6.30 -3.95 -14.15
N GLU A 326 -7.09 -5.02 -14.05
CA GLU A 326 -8.31 -5.01 -13.21
C GLU A 326 -7.98 -4.70 -11.75
N GLU A 327 -6.86 -5.26 -11.24
CA GLU A 327 -6.35 -4.96 -9.91
C GLU A 327 -6.08 -3.46 -9.73
N LYS A 328 -5.30 -2.83 -10.61
CA LYS A 328 -5.01 -1.40 -10.52
C LYS A 328 -6.29 -0.57 -10.63
N THR A 329 -7.24 -0.96 -11.47
CA THR A 329 -8.55 -0.30 -11.58
C THR A 329 -9.30 -0.34 -10.25
N ARG A 330 -9.36 -1.50 -9.60
CA ARG A 330 -10.00 -1.66 -8.28
C ARG A 330 -9.31 -0.80 -7.22
N LEU A 331 -7.97 -0.80 -7.19
CA LEU A 331 -7.20 -0.01 -6.23
C LEU A 331 -7.41 1.49 -6.44
N VAL A 332 -7.40 1.98 -7.68
CA VAL A 332 -7.68 3.39 -8.01
C VAL A 332 -9.08 3.80 -7.55
N LYS A 333 -10.10 2.98 -7.80
CA LYS A 333 -11.47 3.22 -7.31
C LYS A 333 -11.52 3.34 -5.80
N ASN A 334 -10.85 2.43 -5.10
CA ASN A 334 -10.80 2.42 -3.65
C ASN A 334 -10.08 3.65 -3.07
N ILE A 335 -8.93 4.02 -3.66
CA ILE A 335 -8.17 5.22 -3.31
C ILE A 335 -9.02 6.48 -3.52
N ALA A 336 -9.67 6.61 -4.68
CA ALA A 336 -10.53 7.75 -4.96
C ALA A 336 -11.68 7.89 -3.95
N LEU A 337 -12.25 6.79 -3.46
CA LEU A 337 -13.33 6.86 -2.47
C LEU A 337 -12.88 7.29 -1.08
N GLN A 338 -11.68 6.86 -0.66
CA GLN A 338 -11.25 7.00 0.74
C GLN A 338 -10.20 8.07 0.99
N SER A 339 -9.52 8.54 -0.05
CA SER A 339 -8.51 9.59 0.11
C SER A 339 -9.16 10.94 0.40
N ARG A 340 -8.63 11.68 1.38
CA ARG A 340 -9.10 13.03 1.67
C ARG A 340 -8.85 13.98 0.50
N LEU A 341 -7.71 13.83 -0.17
CA LEU A 341 -7.32 14.61 -1.34
C LEU A 341 -6.54 13.74 -2.34
N LEU A 342 -7.01 13.70 -3.58
CA LEU A 342 -6.32 13.10 -4.71
C LEU A 342 -5.55 14.16 -5.50
N LEU A 343 -4.23 14.06 -5.54
CA LEU A 343 -3.37 14.97 -6.27
C LEU A 343 -3.05 14.40 -7.65
N ILE A 344 -3.34 15.19 -8.69
CA ILE A 344 -3.29 14.76 -10.09
C ILE A 344 -2.33 15.67 -10.86
N GLN A 345 -1.57 15.09 -11.78
CA GLN A 345 -0.55 15.83 -12.50
C GLN A 345 -1.09 16.65 -13.69
N THR A 346 -1.97 16.06 -14.49
CA THR A 346 -2.44 16.58 -15.79
C THR A 346 -3.95 16.42 -15.95
N GLN A 347 -4.55 17.13 -16.91
CA GLN A 347 -5.97 16.99 -17.23
C GLN A 347 -6.30 15.60 -17.79
N GLU A 348 -5.39 15.04 -18.59
CA GLU A 348 -5.49 13.74 -19.22
C GLU A 348 -5.51 12.63 -18.16
N MET A 349 -4.64 12.74 -17.15
CA MET A 349 -4.64 11.83 -16.00
C MET A 349 -5.95 11.93 -15.19
N LYS A 350 -6.46 13.15 -14.97
CA LYS A 350 -7.76 13.36 -14.32
C LYS A 350 -8.87 12.66 -15.09
N ASN A 351 -8.97 12.92 -16.39
CA ASN A 351 -9.99 12.33 -17.26
C ASN A 351 -9.91 10.80 -17.24
N LYS A 352 -8.69 10.24 -17.27
CA LYS A 352 -8.49 8.79 -17.20
C LYS A 352 -8.92 8.22 -15.86
N ILE A 353 -8.54 8.83 -14.74
CA ILE A 353 -8.95 8.39 -13.39
C ILE A 353 -10.48 8.47 -13.25
N PHE A 354 -11.09 9.56 -13.71
CA PHE A 354 -12.54 9.77 -13.61
C PHE A 354 -13.32 8.77 -14.45
N SER A 355 -12.81 8.45 -15.65
CA SER A 355 -13.32 7.36 -16.47
C SER A 355 -13.21 6.00 -15.78
N LEU A 356 -12.11 5.71 -15.07
CA LEU A 356 -11.96 4.45 -14.33
C LEU A 356 -12.93 4.34 -13.17
N ILE A 357 -13.17 5.43 -12.43
CA ILE A 357 -14.06 5.41 -11.25
C ILE A 357 -15.54 5.53 -11.62
N GLY A 358 -15.86 6.04 -12.81
CA GLY A 358 -17.24 6.14 -13.33
C GLY A 358 -18.02 7.36 -12.84
N TYR A 359 -17.38 8.31 -12.16
CA TYR A 359 -18.02 9.54 -11.67
C TYR A 359 -16.98 10.67 -11.52
N GLU A 360 -17.45 11.91 -11.40
CA GLU A 360 -16.57 13.05 -11.09
C GLU A 360 -16.24 13.07 -9.59
N HIS A 361 -14.96 12.97 -9.27
CA HIS A 361 -14.49 13.04 -7.89
C HIS A 361 -14.37 14.50 -7.44
N ASN A 362 -14.87 14.84 -6.26
CA ASN A 362 -14.88 16.24 -5.79
C ASN A 362 -13.62 16.64 -5.00
N ASN A 363 -12.90 15.68 -4.41
CA ASN A 363 -11.72 15.96 -3.58
C ASN A 363 -10.42 15.71 -4.34
N TYR A 364 -10.20 16.44 -5.44
CA TYR A 364 -8.94 16.40 -6.20
C TYR A 364 -8.33 17.79 -6.35
N ALA A 365 -7.03 17.84 -6.62
CA ALA A 365 -6.35 19.06 -7.04
C ALA A 365 -5.15 18.77 -7.94
N TYR A 366 -4.75 19.77 -8.73
CA TYR A 366 -3.56 19.65 -9.56
C TYR A 366 -2.28 19.87 -8.75
N LEU A 367 -1.38 18.88 -8.80
CA LEU A 367 0.01 19.00 -8.39
C LEU A 367 0.88 18.60 -9.60
N PRO A 368 1.12 19.53 -10.55
CA PRO A 368 2.01 19.25 -11.65
C PRO A 368 3.46 19.14 -11.15
N PRO A 369 4.40 18.60 -11.95
CA PRO A 369 5.82 18.62 -11.60
C PRO A 369 6.24 20.06 -11.33
N SER A 370 6.97 20.26 -10.25
CA SER A 370 7.35 21.59 -9.81
C SER A 370 8.86 21.75 -9.88
N LEU A 371 9.32 22.96 -10.15
CA LEU A 371 10.72 23.30 -10.32
C LEU A 371 11.17 24.33 -9.28
N PRO A 372 12.45 24.31 -8.86
CA PRO A 372 13.01 25.33 -7.98
C PRO A 372 12.85 26.73 -8.56
N ASP A 373 12.44 27.70 -7.74
CA ASP A 373 12.14 29.06 -8.19
C ASP A 373 13.33 29.71 -8.93
N GLN A 374 14.56 29.37 -8.55
CA GLN A 374 15.79 29.92 -9.14
C GLN A 374 15.95 29.58 -10.62
N ILE A 375 15.33 28.50 -11.12
CA ILE A 375 15.46 28.13 -12.54
C ILE A 375 14.71 29.09 -13.47
N PHE A 376 13.69 29.78 -12.96
CA PHE A 376 12.90 30.77 -13.70
C PHE A 376 13.55 32.16 -13.71
N GLN A 377 14.55 32.40 -12.85
CA GLN A 377 15.23 33.68 -12.81
C GLN A 377 16.09 33.85 -14.07
N PRO A 378 15.89 34.94 -14.85
CA PRO A 378 16.75 35.22 -15.97
C PRO A 378 18.16 35.49 -15.44
N LYS A 379 19.16 34.72 -15.89
CA LYS A 379 20.54 35.19 -15.77
C LYS A 379 20.66 36.44 -16.65
N LEU A 380 21.27 37.49 -16.13
CA LEU A 380 21.84 38.57 -16.94
C LEU A 380 22.66 37.91 -18.06
N SER A 381 22.15 37.96 -19.28
CA SER A 381 22.88 37.50 -20.44
C SER A 381 24.06 38.44 -20.65
N ASN A 382 25.28 37.90 -20.66
CA ASN A 382 26.34 38.55 -21.43
C ASN A 382 25.84 38.66 -22.88
N PRO A 383 25.88 39.85 -23.49
CA PRO A 383 25.38 40.04 -24.84
C PRO A 383 26.22 39.20 -25.81
N THR A 384 25.51 38.57 -26.76
CA THR A 384 26.04 37.90 -27.96
C THR A 384 26.97 36.71 -27.74
N LYS A 385 26.39 35.49 -27.67
CA LYS A 385 27.13 34.31 -28.15
C LYS A 385 27.08 34.33 -29.68
N LYS A 386 28.23 34.57 -30.31
CA LYS A 386 28.44 34.23 -31.71
C LYS A 386 28.23 32.72 -31.84
N SER A 387 27.08 32.29 -32.35
CA SER A 387 26.98 30.93 -32.89
C SER A 387 28.00 30.83 -34.02
N ASP A 388 28.83 29.79 -34.05
CA ASP A 388 29.54 29.48 -35.29
C ASP A 388 28.49 29.35 -36.40
N VAL A 389 28.62 30.16 -37.44
CA VAL A 389 27.58 30.32 -38.48
C VAL A 389 27.26 28.99 -39.19
N LEU A 390 28.13 27.98 -39.03
CA LEU A 390 28.06 26.67 -39.68
C LEU A 390 27.71 25.49 -38.75
N GLU A 391 27.50 25.70 -37.44
CA GLU A 391 27.19 24.61 -36.49
C GLU A 391 25.92 24.88 -35.66
N ILE A 392 25.11 23.85 -35.39
CA ILE A 392 23.97 23.82 -34.47
C ILE A 392 24.27 22.86 -33.34
N LYS A 393 24.13 23.30 -32.08
CA LYS A 393 24.35 22.49 -30.88
C LYS A 393 23.03 22.01 -30.29
N ILE A 394 22.86 20.70 -30.21
CA ILE A 394 21.68 20.07 -29.59
C ILE A 394 22.09 19.30 -28.33
N GLY A 395 21.47 19.64 -27.19
CA GLY A 395 21.71 18.99 -25.91
C GLY A 395 20.61 18.02 -25.51
N TYR A 396 21.01 16.89 -24.92
CA TYR A 396 20.11 15.95 -24.23
C TYR A 396 20.66 15.67 -22.84
N ALA A 397 19.82 15.74 -21.80
CA ALA A 397 20.18 15.33 -20.44
C ALA A 397 19.15 14.37 -19.84
N GLY A 398 19.58 13.17 -19.42
CA GLY A 398 18.72 12.20 -18.73
C GLY A 398 19.02 10.74 -19.06
N LYS A 399 18.13 9.84 -18.60
CA LYS A 399 18.24 8.40 -18.89
C LYS A 399 17.90 8.10 -20.35
N ILE A 400 18.54 7.11 -20.95
CA ILE A 400 18.25 6.63 -22.31
C ILE A 400 17.54 5.28 -22.20
N MET A 401 16.32 5.20 -22.74
CA MET A 401 15.47 4.01 -22.77
C MET A 401 14.75 3.90 -24.13
N PRO A 402 14.22 2.72 -24.50
CA PRO A 402 13.39 2.59 -25.70
C PRO A 402 12.24 3.61 -25.70
N ASN A 403 11.91 4.15 -26.88
CA ASN A 403 10.87 5.16 -27.11
C ASN A 403 11.11 6.53 -26.44
N TRP A 404 12.30 6.79 -25.90
CA TRP A 404 12.67 8.10 -25.32
C TRP A 404 13.24 9.10 -26.35
N GLY A 405 13.14 8.80 -27.65
CA GLY A 405 13.51 9.73 -28.73
C GLY A 405 15.01 9.87 -28.99
N VAL A 406 15.88 9.21 -28.23
CA VAL A 406 17.35 9.40 -28.35
C VAL A 406 17.92 8.63 -29.55
N GLU A 407 17.29 7.53 -29.93
CA GLU A 407 17.66 6.82 -31.17
C GLU A 407 17.41 7.71 -32.39
N GLU A 408 16.26 8.39 -32.39
CA GLU A 408 15.83 9.36 -33.38
C GLU A 408 16.78 10.56 -33.40
N LEU A 409 17.13 11.14 -32.24
CA LEU A 409 18.11 12.23 -32.15
C LEU A 409 19.43 11.86 -32.84
N LEU A 410 20.00 10.71 -32.49
CA LEU A 410 21.31 10.27 -33.00
C LEU A 410 21.24 9.97 -34.50
N THR A 411 20.15 9.37 -34.97
CA THR A 411 19.97 8.97 -36.36
C THR A 411 19.70 10.19 -37.25
N TRP A 412 18.75 11.05 -36.85
CA TRP A 412 18.36 12.23 -37.62
C TRP A 412 19.49 13.25 -37.73
N ALA A 413 20.25 13.48 -36.65
CA ALA A 413 21.42 14.37 -36.70
C ALA A 413 22.53 13.82 -37.61
N LYS A 414 22.78 12.50 -37.56
CA LYS A 414 23.74 11.83 -38.44
C LYS A 414 23.34 11.96 -39.91
N ASP A 415 22.06 11.73 -40.21
CA ASP A 415 21.56 11.79 -41.59
C ASP A 415 21.57 13.24 -42.11
N PHE A 416 21.14 14.21 -41.29
CA PHE A 416 21.25 15.64 -41.61
C PHE A 416 22.69 16.05 -41.92
N ASN A 417 23.65 15.59 -41.11
CA ASN A 417 25.07 15.88 -41.32
C ASN A 417 25.65 15.24 -42.58
N LYS A 418 25.06 14.16 -43.09
CA LYS A 418 25.48 13.56 -44.36
C LYS A 418 24.96 14.34 -45.56
N THR A 419 23.72 14.79 -45.50
CA THR A 419 23.05 15.46 -46.62
C THR A 419 23.41 16.94 -46.72
N ASN A 420 23.66 17.62 -45.59
CA ASN A 420 23.94 19.05 -45.57
C ASN A 420 25.45 19.36 -45.51
N LYS A 421 25.94 20.15 -46.48
CA LYS A 421 27.36 20.57 -46.55
C LYS A 421 27.64 21.89 -45.80
N ASN A 422 26.65 22.78 -45.72
CA ASN A 422 26.84 24.15 -45.22
C ASN A 422 26.48 24.32 -43.74
N LEU A 423 25.82 23.34 -43.14
CA LEU A 423 25.36 23.39 -41.76
C LEU A 423 25.50 22.00 -41.14
N LYS A 424 26.11 21.94 -39.96
CA LYS A 424 26.33 20.70 -39.21
C LYS A 424 25.66 20.76 -37.85
N ILE A 425 25.23 19.61 -37.35
CA ILE A 425 24.66 19.40 -36.03
C ILE A 425 25.72 18.73 -35.16
N LYS A 426 25.96 19.29 -33.99
CA LYS A 426 26.80 18.71 -32.94
C LYS A 426 25.94 18.34 -31.74
N LEU A 427 26.06 17.09 -31.30
CA LEU A 427 25.24 16.53 -30.23
C LEU A 427 26.01 16.48 -28.91
N PHE A 428 25.35 16.89 -27.83
CA PHE A 428 25.87 16.82 -26.46
C PHE A 428 24.89 16.01 -25.59
N ILE A 429 25.31 14.83 -25.15
CA ILE A 429 24.46 13.87 -24.44
C ILE A 429 24.98 13.70 -23.02
N ALA A 430 24.27 14.20 -22.02
CA ALA A 430 24.51 13.95 -20.61
C ALA A 430 23.61 12.82 -20.10
N ALA A 431 24.11 11.58 -20.13
CA ALA A 431 23.34 10.40 -19.78
C ALA A 431 24.18 9.36 -19.02
N ASN A 432 23.95 9.24 -17.71
CA ASN A 432 24.62 8.26 -16.86
C ASN A 432 24.02 6.85 -16.94
N LYS A 433 22.82 6.69 -17.52
CA LYS A 433 22.06 5.44 -17.54
C LYS A 433 21.45 5.17 -18.92
N ILE A 434 21.96 4.12 -19.57
CA ILE A 434 21.41 3.55 -20.80
C ILE A 434 20.86 2.17 -20.46
N SER A 435 19.57 1.92 -20.68
CA SER A 435 18.93 0.68 -20.27
C SER A 435 17.65 0.39 -21.06
N ALA A 436 17.31 -0.89 -21.22
CA ALA A 436 16.01 -1.35 -21.72
C ALA A 436 15.52 -2.53 -20.86
N PRO A 437 14.20 -2.83 -20.87
CA PRO A 437 13.65 -3.95 -20.13
C PRO A 437 14.05 -5.31 -20.73
N GLY A 438 14.14 -6.33 -19.87
CA GLY A 438 14.26 -7.73 -20.27
C GLY A 438 15.48 -8.05 -21.14
N GLU A 439 15.29 -8.99 -22.08
CA GLU A 439 16.32 -9.48 -22.99
C GLU A 439 16.77 -8.41 -24.00
N GLN A 440 15.94 -7.39 -24.25
CA GLN A 440 16.26 -6.27 -25.14
C GLN A 440 17.36 -5.34 -24.58
N ARG A 441 17.71 -5.45 -23.28
CA ARG A 441 18.72 -4.59 -22.64
C ARG A 441 20.06 -4.57 -23.37
N LYS A 442 20.63 -5.74 -23.64
CA LYS A 442 21.96 -5.85 -24.27
C LYS A 442 21.95 -5.29 -25.71
N PRO A 443 21.05 -5.73 -26.62
CA PRO A 443 21.03 -5.22 -27.99
C PRO A 443 20.73 -3.72 -28.04
N PHE A 444 19.82 -3.20 -27.20
CA PHE A 444 19.52 -1.77 -27.16
C PHE A 444 20.73 -0.93 -26.72
N VAL A 445 21.41 -1.32 -25.63
CA VAL A 445 22.59 -0.59 -25.14
C VAL A 445 23.70 -0.59 -26.18
N ALA A 446 23.97 -1.73 -26.83
CA ALA A 446 24.96 -1.82 -27.90
C ALA A 446 24.62 -0.89 -29.08
N LYS A 447 23.35 -0.88 -29.50
CA LYS A 447 22.85 -0.01 -30.57
C LYS A 447 23.05 1.47 -30.25
N ILE A 448 22.69 1.91 -29.04
CA ILE A 448 22.86 3.32 -28.63
C ILE A 448 24.34 3.73 -28.61
N HIS A 449 25.24 2.89 -28.07
CA HIS A 449 26.67 3.21 -28.09
C HIS A 449 27.24 3.31 -29.51
N GLN A 450 26.79 2.41 -30.41
CA GLN A 450 27.15 2.49 -31.83
C GLN A 450 26.66 3.80 -32.46
N LEU A 451 25.42 4.21 -32.19
CA LEU A 451 24.85 5.45 -32.73
C LEU A 451 25.53 6.71 -32.16
N ILE A 452 25.91 6.72 -30.88
CA ILE A 452 26.70 7.81 -30.27
C ILE A 452 28.03 7.97 -31.02
N SER A 453 28.74 6.86 -31.25
CA SER A 453 30.01 6.87 -31.99
C SER A 453 29.82 7.35 -33.44
N GLN A 454 28.80 6.85 -34.14
CA GLN A 454 28.54 7.18 -35.54
C GLN A 454 28.04 8.60 -35.79
N SER A 455 27.37 9.22 -34.81
CA SER A 455 26.88 10.59 -34.90
C SER A 455 27.92 11.63 -34.48
N GLY A 456 29.05 11.20 -33.90
CA GLY A 456 30.06 12.11 -33.34
C GLY A 456 29.58 12.84 -32.07
N ALA A 457 28.61 12.29 -31.36
CA ALA A 457 28.04 12.91 -30.17
C ALA A 457 29.03 12.90 -28.99
N GLU A 458 29.12 14.01 -28.26
CA GLU A 458 29.85 14.10 -27.00
C GLU A 458 28.99 13.49 -25.88
N HIS A 459 29.43 12.37 -25.30
CA HIS A 459 28.69 11.66 -24.26
C HIS A 459 29.32 11.85 -22.87
N TYR A 460 28.59 12.52 -22.00
CA TYR A 460 28.94 12.77 -20.61
C TYR A 460 28.23 11.80 -19.67
N THR A 461 28.98 10.94 -18.98
CA THR A 461 28.45 9.88 -18.10
C THR A 461 28.50 10.22 -16.62
N THR A 462 29.24 11.25 -16.24
CA THR A 462 29.53 11.62 -14.84
C THR A 462 28.89 12.94 -14.40
N PHE A 463 28.17 13.63 -15.29
CA PHE A 463 27.59 14.94 -14.99
C PHE A 463 26.56 14.86 -13.88
N ASN A 464 26.68 15.78 -12.92
CA ASN A 464 25.65 16.05 -11.93
C ASN A 464 24.55 16.98 -12.51
N ARG A 465 23.49 17.24 -11.75
CA ARG A 465 22.35 18.04 -12.23
C ARG A 465 22.75 19.46 -12.63
N GLU A 466 23.62 20.11 -11.86
CA GLU A 466 24.08 21.47 -12.13
C GLU A 466 24.90 21.54 -13.42
N GLN A 467 25.80 20.58 -13.63
CA GLN A 467 26.58 20.45 -14.86
C GLN A 467 25.68 20.18 -16.07
N CYS A 468 24.65 19.33 -15.93
CA CYS A 468 23.63 19.14 -16.96
C CYS A 468 22.90 20.44 -17.29
N ILE A 469 22.44 21.19 -16.28
CA ILE A 469 21.75 22.48 -16.47
C ILE A 469 22.68 23.49 -17.17
N ASN A 470 23.93 23.59 -16.74
CA ASN A 470 24.90 24.49 -17.34
C ASN A 470 25.20 24.10 -18.80
N LEU A 471 25.35 22.81 -19.10
CA LEU A 471 25.50 22.32 -20.47
C LEU A 471 24.30 22.71 -21.34
N LEU A 472 23.07 22.46 -20.87
CA LEU A 472 21.86 22.75 -21.66
C LEU A 472 21.66 24.24 -21.94
N LYS A 473 22.15 25.14 -21.07
CA LYS A 473 22.12 26.60 -21.29
C LYS A 473 23.05 27.08 -22.41
N GLU A 474 24.00 26.24 -22.81
CA GLU A 474 24.96 26.53 -23.87
C GLU A 474 24.51 26.01 -25.25
N MET A 475 23.37 25.32 -25.32
CA MET A 475 22.87 24.68 -26.54
C MET A 475 21.98 25.63 -27.34
N ASP A 476 21.89 25.41 -28.65
CA ASP A 476 20.91 26.10 -29.49
C ASP A 476 19.51 25.49 -29.31
N TYR A 477 19.48 24.16 -29.14
CA TYR A 477 18.27 23.39 -28.90
C TYR A 477 18.44 22.35 -27.80
N VAL A 478 17.38 22.09 -27.05
CA VAL A 478 17.29 20.99 -26.09
C VAL A 478 16.34 19.91 -26.62
N TRP A 479 16.76 18.66 -26.55
CA TRP A 479 15.99 17.53 -27.05
C TRP A 479 15.08 16.93 -25.98
N ALA A 480 13.78 16.88 -26.26
CA ALA A 480 12.78 16.18 -25.46
C ALA A 480 11.71 15.45 -26.31
N TYR A 481 11.97 15.24 -27.61
CA TYR A 481 11.07 14.50 -28.49
C TYR A 481 10.93 13.04 -28.02
N ARG A 482 9.71 12.51 -28.17
CA ARG A 482 9.40 11.09 -28.14
C ARG A 482 8.44 10.77 -29.28
N PRO A 483 8.42 9.55 -29.81
CA PRO A 483 7.49 9.16 -30.87
C PRO A 483 6.02 9.37 -30.47
N GLY A 484 5.18 9.82 -31.41
CA GLY A 484 3.77 10.13 -31.14
C GLY A 484 2.98 8.96 -30.55
N PHE A 485 3.18 7.73 -31.06
CA PHE A 485 2.53 6.54 -30.52
C PHE A 485 2.81 6.32 -29.03
N PHE A 486 3.94 6.80 -28.52
CA PHE A 486 4.31 6.71 -27.11
C PHE A 486 3.88 7.97 -26.33
N GLU A 487 4.12 9.16 -26.87
CA GLU A 487 3.87 10.42 -26.17
C GLU A 487 2.36 10.71 -26.01
N ASP A 488 1.53 10.39 -27.01
CA ASP A 488 0.07 10.59 -26.94
C ASP A 488 -0.62 9.69 -25.91
N ASN A 489 0.05 8.60 -25.52
CA ASN A 489 -0.44 7.65 -24.52
C ASN A 489 0.17 7.89 -23.13
N THR A 490 1.09 8.86 -23.00
CA THR A 490 1.66 9.24 -21.71
C THR A 490 0.72 10.22 -21.02
N LEU A 491 0.35 9.96 -19.77
CA LEU A 491 -0.52 10.83 -18.97
C LEU A 491 0.28 11.82 -18.12
N GLU A 492 1.61 11.72 -18.12
CA GLU A 492 2.52 12.48 -17.26
C GLU A 492 3.26 13.58 -18.03
N LEU A 493 3.46 14.71 -17.38
CA LEU A 493 4.29 15.81 -17.90
C LEU A 493 5.77 15.59 -17.55
N SER A 494 6.65 15.71 -18.55
CA SER A 494 8.09 15.57 -18.38
C SER A 494 8.72 16.80 -17.73
N THR A 495 9.48 16.61 -16.65
CA THR A 495 10.24 17.71 -16.02
C THR A 495 11.28 18.33 -16.94
N LYS A 496 11.83 17.58 -17.90
CA LYS A 496 12.83 18.09 -18.85
C LYS A 496 12.27 19.18 -19.75
N LEU A 497 11.00 19.05 -20.14
CA LEU A 497 10.31 20.06 -20.93
C LEU A 497 10.22 21.35 -20.15
N LEU A 498 9.77 21.26 -18.89
CA LEU A 498 9.64 22.41 -18.01
C LEU A 498 10.99 23.07 -17.72
N GLU A 499 12.03 22.28 -17.44
CA GLU A 499 13.37 22.78 -17.15
C GLU A 499 13.94 23.57 -18.34
N ALA A 500 13.82 23.04 -19.56
CA ALA A 500 14.35 23.69 -20.76
C ALA A 500 13.68 25.06 -20.99
N ILE A 501 12.36 25.12 -20.91
CA ILE A 501 11.61 26.36 -21.15
C ILE A 501 11.79 27.36 -20.02
N ALA A 502 11.89 26.91 -18.78
CA ALA A 502 12.19 27.79 -17.65
C ALA A 502 13.57 28.47 -17.81
N MET A 503 14.55 27.74 -18.36
CA MET A 503 15.86 28.28 -18.75
C MET A 503 15.84 29.08 -20.07
N GLN A 504 14.66 29.30 -20.66
CA GLN A 504 14.45 29.96 -21.95
C GLN A 504 15.25 29.33 -23.10
N GLN A 505 15.36 27.99 -23.11
CA GLN A 505 15.98 27.21 -24.18
C GLN A 505 14.94 26.70 -25.19
N LYS A 506 15.30 26.68 -26.48
CA LYS A 506 14.45 26.14 -27.55
C LYS A 506 14.34 24.62 -27.41
N LEU A 507 13.19 24.12 -26.97
CA LEU A 507 12.96 22.70 -26.77
C LEU A 507 12.35 22.05 -28.01
N ILE A 508 12.97 20.99 -28.53
CA ILE A 508 12.40 20.15 -29.59
C ILE A 508 11.56 19.04 -28.94
N CYS A 509 10.27 18.97 -29.25
CA CYS A 509 9.36 17.98 -28.66
C CYS A 509 8.19 17.59 -29.59
N TYR A 510 7.49 16.49 -29.29
CA TYR A 510 6.30 16.08 -30.02
C TYR A 510 5.07 16.91 -29.60
N PRO A 511 4.16 17.31 -30.51
CA PRO A 511 2.99 18.14 -30.19
C PRO A 511 1.83 17.35 -29.56
N SER A 512 2.06 16.69 -28.42
CA SER A 512 0.98 16.02 -27.66
C SER A 512 0.04 17.04 -27.03
N THR A 513 -1.17 16.61 -26.64
CA THR A 513 -2.13 17.47 -25.93
C THR A 513 -1.53 18.07 -24.65
N ILE A 514 -0.77 17.27 -23.88
CA ILE A 514 -0.06 17.74 -22.68
C ILE A 514 0.94 18.84 -23.03
N HIS A 515 1.74 18.68 -24.09
CA HIS A 515 2.72 19.68 -24.48
C HIS A 515 2.08 20.97 -24.98
N LYS A 516 1.00 20.87 -25.77
CA LYS A 516 0.23 22.02 -26.25
C LYS A 516 -0.40 22.81 -25.10
N ASN A 517 -0.85 22.13 -24.05
CA ASN A 517 -1.38 22.79 -22.84
C ASN A 517 -0.32 23.62 -22.09
N GLU A 518 0.96 23.29 -22.22
CA GLU A 518 2.06 24.03 -21.55
C GLU A 518 2.73 25.06 -22.45
N LEU A 519 2.94 24.74 -23.74
CA LEU A 519 3.72 25.55 -24.69
C LEU A 519 2.86 26.35 -25.68
N GLY A 520 1.58 26.01 -25.80
CA GLY A 520 0.65 26.55 -26.79
C GLY A 520 0.65 25.78 -28.12
N GLU A 521 -0.42 25.98 -28.90
CA GLU A 521 -0.62 25.33 -30.20
C GLU A 521 0.40 25.78 -31.26
N ASN A 522 0.84 27.04 -31.19
CA ASN A 522 1.72 27.67 -32.19
C ASN A 522 3.21 27.64 -31.79
N TYR A 523 3.61 26.71 -30.92
CA TYR A 523 5.01 26.57 -30.53
C TYR A 523 5.84 26.03 -31.71
N PRO A 524 6.89 26.74 -32.17
CA PRO A 524 7.51 26.51 -33.47
C PRO A 524 8.44 25.30 -33.52
N PHE A 525 8.81 24.74 -32.35
CA PHE A 525 9.80 23.67 -32.27
C PHE A 525 9.16 22.28 -32.06
N TYR A 526 7.91 22.13 -32.49
CA TYR A 526 7.25 20.83 -32.53
C TYR A 526 7.75 19.97 -33.69
N VAL A 527 7.96 18.68 -33.42
CA VAL A 527 8.44 17.71 -34.40
C VAL A 527 7.58 16.44 -34.33
N ARG A 528 7.10 15.96 -35.48
CA ARG A 528 6.40 14.67 -35.60
C ARG A 528 7.30 13.59 -36.21
N ASN A 529 8.16 13.99 -37.14
CA ASN A 529 9.01 13.11 -37.93
C ASN A 529 10.34 13.81 -38.29
N GLN A 530 11.19 13.14 -39.07
CA GLN A 530 12.50 13.67 -39.46
C GLN A 530 12.41 14.91 -40.37
N ASP A 531 11.34 15.06 -41.16
CA ASP A 531 11.18 16.21 -42.06
C ASP A 531 10.93 17.49 -41.26
N ASP A 532 10.04 17.44 -40.26
CA ASP A 532 9.82 18.54 -39.32
C ASP A 532 11.14 18.93 -38.62
N PHE A 533 11.93 17.94 -38.20
CA PHE A 533 13.25 18.18 -37.59
C PHE A 533 14.20 18.91 -38.55
N ASN A 534 14.32 18.45 -39.79
CA ASN A 534 15.17 19.09 -40.79
C ASN A 534 14.74 20.54 -41.06
N GLN A 535 13.43 20.81 -41.15
CA GLN A 535 12.90 22.17 -41.34
C GLN A 535 13.28 23.11 -40.18
N ILE A 536 13.26 22.65 -38.93
CA ILE A 536 13.69 23.46 -37.79
C ILE A 536 15.19 23.76 -37.86
N MET A 537 16.01 22.77 -38.24
CA MET A 537 17.46 22.94 -38.36
C MET A 537 17.82 23.91 -39.48
N GLU A 538 17.14 23.84 -40.63
CA GLU A 538 17.31 24.78 -41.75
C GLU A 538 16.87 26.20 -41.36
N ASN A 539 15.82 26.34 -40.54
CA ASN A 539 15.33 27.61 -40.02
C ASN A 539 15.95 28.01 -38.66
N LYS A 540 17.24 27.73 -38.44
CA LYS A 540 17.89 27.95 -37.13
C LYS A 540 17.79 29.37 -36.56
N ASN A 541 17.65 30.36 -37.43
CA ASN A 541 17.54 31.78 -37.07
C ASN A 541 16.12 32.19 -36.61
N THR A 542 15.18 31.24 -36.48
CA THR A 542 13.85 31.54 -35.94
C THR A 542 13.97 32.18 -34.57
N VAL A 543 13.57 33.46 -34.48
CA VAL A 543 13.47 34.21 -33.24
C VAL A 543 12.11 33.91 -32.63
N TYR A 544 12.11 33.34 -31.43
CA TYR A 544 10.90 33.06 -30.69
C TYR A 544 11.10 33.46 -29.24
N ASP A 545 10.24 34.36 -28.76
CA ASP A 545 10.31 34.87 -27.39
C ASP A 545 9.72 33.85 -26.41
N LEU A 546 10.59 33.13 -25.72
CA LEU A 546 10.22 32.15 -24.69
C LEU A 546 9.83 32.79 -23.35
N SER A 547 10.05 34.10 -23.16
CA SER A 547 9.83 34.75 -21.86
C SER A 547 8.39 34.66 -21.38
N LYS A 548 7.41 34.78 -22.29
CA LYS A 548 5.99 34.66 -21.98
C LYS A 548 5.62 33.25 -21.52
N ILE A 549 6.14 32.22 -22.19
CA ILE A 549 5.90 30.82 -21.81
C ILE A 549 6.61 30.54 -20.48
N ALA A 550 7.87 30.95 -20.33
CA ALA A 550 8.62 30.77 -19.08
C ALA A 550 7.89 31.39 -17.88
N LYS A 551 7.33 32.59 -18.02
CA LYS A 551 6.53 33.25 -16.98
C LYS A 551 5.22 32.52 -16.69
N HIS A 552 4.55 31.99 -17.71
CA HIS A 552 3.36 31.14 -17.52
C HIS A 552 3.72 29.87 -16.73
N LEU A 553 4.82 29.21 -17.10
CA LEU A 553 5.31 28.04 -16.40
C LEU A 553 5.77 28.37 -14.97
N GLU A 554 6.36 29.53 -14.70
CA GLU A 554 6.71 29.97 -13.35
C GLU A 554 5.49 30.06 -12.44
N ILE A 555 4.39 30.66 -12.93
CA ILE A 555 3.12 30.74 -12.19
C ILE A 555 2.57 29.34 -11.88
N LYS A 556 2.71 28.40 -12.83
CA LYS A 556 2.11 27.07 -12.74
C LYS A 556 2.99 26.04 -12.00
N HIS A 557 4.31 26.12 -12.13
CA HIS A 557 5.24 25.07 -11.73
C HIS A 557 6.34 25.51 -10.74
N SER A 558 6.51 26.79 -10.42
CA SER A 558 7.47 27.15 -9.36
C SER A 558 7.01 26.61 -8.00
N ILE A 559 7.95 26.13 -7.19
CA ILE A 559 7.69 25.55 -5.88
C ILE A 559 6.92 26.53 -4.99
N SER A 560 7.33 27.80 -4.96
CA SER A 560 6.67 28.83 -4.14
C SER A 560 5.20 29.02 -4.54
N ASN A 561 4.89 29.13 -5.84
CA ASN A 561 3.51 29.32 -6.30
C ASN A 561 2.66 28.07 -6.08
N VAL A 562 3.22 26.88 -6.32
CA VAL A 562 2.54 25.60 -6.06
C VAL A 562 2.21 25.45 -4.58
N ALA A 563 3.15 25.78 -3.69
CA ALA A 563 2.95 25.77 -2.24
C ALA A 563 1.81 26.69 -1.80
N GLN A 564 1.73 27.91 -2.34
CA GLN A 564 0.64 28.84 -2.04
C GLN A 564 -0.73 28.38 -2.55
N ARG A 565 -0.78 27.71 -3.71
CA ARG A 565 -2.04 27.11 -4.21
C ARG A 565 -2.51 25.96 -3.31
N ILE A 566 -1.59 25.05 -2.97
CA ILE A 566 -1.93 23.84 -2.21
C ILE A 566 -2.31 24.17 -0.77
N LYS A 567 -1.70 25.19 -0.15
CA LYS A 567 -2.04 25.69 1.18
C LYS A 567 -3.53 25.98 1.38
N LYS A 568 -4.25 26.37 0.33
CA LYS A 568 -5.68 26.71 0.38
C LYS A 568 -6.61 25.49 0.40
N LEU A 569 -6.09 24.31 0.09
CA LEU A 569 -6.86 23.07 -0.05
C LEU A 569 -6.93 22.32 1.28
N GLN A 570 -8.02 21.62 1.57
CA GLN A 570 -8.05 20.66 2.66
C GLN A 570 -7.29 19.37 2.25
N PRO A 571 -6.47 18.75 3.11
CA PRO A 571 -6.27 19.04 4.54
C PRO A 571 -5.12 20.01 4.85
N PHE A 572 -4.59 20.75 3.86
CA PHE A 572 -3.51 21.74 4.06
C PHE A 572 -4.00 23.07 4.64
N ASN A 573 -5.28 23.40 4.48
CA ASN A 573 -5.80 24.68 4.91
C ASN A 573 -6.06 24.68 6.43
N ILE A 574 -5.06 25.14 7.16
CA ILE A 574 -5.04 25.21 8.61
C ILE A 574 -5.65 26.55 9.07
N ILE A 575 -6.98 26.61 9.19
CA ILE A 575 -7.70 27.79 9.73
C ILE A 575 -7.97 27.62 11.24
N ASN A 576 -8.04 26.39 11.74
CA ASN A 576 -8.54 26.06 13.08
C ASN A 576 -7.47 25.58 14.06
N SER A 577 -6.18 25.83 13.81
CA SER A 577 -5.15 25.53 14.81
C SER A 577 -5.23 26.51 15.97
N GLN A 578 -5.90 26.09 17.04
CA GLN A 578 -5.90 26.84 18.29
C GLN A 578 -4.63 26.53 19.06
N VAL A 579 -3.97 27.60 19.53
CA VAL A 579 -2.85 27.50 20.47
C VAL A 579 -3.42 27.01 21.82
N ASN A 580 -2.76 26.03 22.44
CA ASN A 580 -3.11 25.46 23.75
C ASN A 580 -4.35 24.53 23.83
N GLU A 581 -4.66 23.81 22.76
CA GLU A 581 -5.64 22.71 22.82
C GLU A 581 -5.18 21.60 23.81
N PRO A 582 -6.08 21.03 24.64
CA PRO A 582 -5.75 19.91 25.51
C PRO A 582 -5.32 18.69 24.70
N LEU A 583 -4.28 18.01 25.18
CA LEU A 583 -3.81 16.75 24.62
C LEU A 583 -4.71 15.59 25.05
N ILE A 584 -5.35 14.94 24.08
CA ILE A 584 -6.19 13.77 24.33
C ILE A 584 -5.39 12.48 24.08
N CYS A 585 -5.32 11.61 25.09
CA CYS A 585 -4.81 10.25 24.92
C CYS A 585 -5.97 9.28 24.69
N PHE A 586 -6.04 8.71 23.48
CA PHE A 586 -6.95 7.60 23.20
C PHE A 586 -6.25 6.27 23.49
N ALA A 587 -6.74 5.54 24.48
CA ALA A 587 -6.24 4.24 24.90
C ALA A 587 -7.17 3.12 24.43
N SER A 588 -6.66 2.20 23.61
CA SER A 588 -7.48 1.11 23.06
C SER A 588 -6.66 -0.11 22.67
N HIS A 589 -7.30 -1.28 22.72
CA HIS A 589 -6.80 -2.48 22.07
C HIS A 589 -7.19 -2.58 20.58
N ASP A 590 -8.29 -1.92 20.20
CA ASP A 590 -8.82 -1.90 18.84
C ASP A 590 -9.45 -0.52 18.56
N PHE A 591 -8.90 0.22 17.60
CA PHE A 591 -9.34 1.58 17.29
C PHE A 591 -10.39 1.65 16.17
N LYS A 592 -10.85 0.52 15.62
CA LYS A 592 -11.70 0.51 14.41
C LYS A 592 -12.97 1.37 14.51
N PHE A 593 -13.55 1.50 15.70
CA PHE A 593 -14.78 2.27 15.94
C PHE A 593 -14.55 3.73 16.34
N ILE A 594 -13.30 4.17 16.48
CA ILE A 594 -12.98 5.56 16.87
C ILE A 594 -11.95 6.21 15.95
N ASP A 595 -11.29 5.44 15.07
CA ASP A 595 -10.26 5.91 14.16
C ASP A 595 -10.70 7.08 13.28
N GLY A 596 -11.92 7.01 12.72
CA GLY A 596 -12.48 8.10 11.93
C GLY A 596 -12.59 9.40 12.74
N TYR A 597 -13.03 9.31 13.98
CA TYR A 597 -13.13 10.44 14.90
C TYR A 597 -11.76 11.02 15.24
N ILE A 598 -10.81 10.16 15.65
CA ILE A 598 -9.42 10.58 15.92
C ILE A 598 -8.81 11.26 14.70
N SER A 599 -9.02 10.71 13.50
CA SER A 599 -8.51 11.28 12.26
C SER A 599 -9.09 12.68 12.01
N GLN A 600 -10.37 12.89 12.32
CA GLN A 600 -11.03 14.18 12.17
C GLN A 600 -10.55 15.20 13.21
N LEU A 601 -10.36 14.78 14.47
CA LEU A 601 -9.79 15.64 15.51
C LEU A 601 -8.43 16.18 15.07
N LYS A 602 -7.54 15.29 14.61
CA LYS A 602 -6.24 15.68 14.08
C LYS A 602 -6.34 16.54 12.83
N SER A 603 -7.25 16.24 11.89
CA SER A 603 -7.42 17.09 10.70
C SER A 603 -7.85 18.51 11.07
N ASN A 604 -8.59 18.65 12.17
CA ASN A 604 -9.05 19.93 12.71
C ASN A 604 -8.03 20.63 13.63
N GLY A 605 -6.85 20.04 13.85
CA GLY A 605 -5.76 20.65 14.64
C GLY A 605 -5.75 20.28 16.13
N ARG A 606 -6.65 19.40 16.58
CA ARG A 606 -6.65 18.91 17.97
C ARG A 606 -5.45 18.00 18.22
N ARG A 607 -4.87 18.14 19.41
CA ARG A 607 -3.69 17.37 19.86
C ARG A 607 -4.14 15.99 20.33
N VAL A 608 -3.69 14.94 19.64
CA VAL A 608 -4.10 13.56 19.95
C VAL A 608 -2.93 12.58 19.89
N ILE A 609 -2.76 11.79 20.94
CA ILE A 609 -1.85 10.63 20.97
C ILE A 609 -2.63 9.32 21.17
N ARG A 610 -2.02 8.20 20.76
CA ARG A 610 -2.60 6.86 20.87
C ARG A 610 -1.80 6.03 21.85
N ASP A 611 -2.50 5.39 22.78
CA ASP A 611 -1.96 4.33 23.60
C ASP A 611 -2.54 2.97 23.18
N LYS A 612 -1.69 2.07 22.70
CA LYS A 612 -2.12 0.76 22.19
C LYS A 612 -2.04 -0.27 23.31
N TRP A 613 -3.11 -1.03 23.47
CA TRP A 613 -3.26 -2.05 24.49
C TRP A 613 -3.45 -3.43 23.87
N GLU A 614 -3.18 -4.49 24.65
CA GLU A 614 -3.73 -5.81 24.35
C GLU A 614 -5.13 -5.90 24.98
N TRP A 615 -5.93 -6.87 24.55
CA TRP A 615 -7.28 -7.08 25.07
C TRP A 615 -7.35 -7.15 26.61
N GLY A 616 -6.33 -7.75 27.24
CA GLY A 616 -6.32 -7.99 28.68
C GLY A 616 -5.16 -7.37 29.47
N GLN A 617 -4.23 -6.66 28.82
CA GLN A 617 -3.05 -6.12 29.48
C GLN A 617 -2.40 -4.96 28.73
N VAL A 618 -1.53 -4.24 29.42
CA VAL A 618 -0.71 -3.16 28.84
C VAL A 618 0.37 -3.74 27.92
N ILE A 619 0.62 -3.09 26.78
CA ILE A 619 1.74 -3.47 25.88
C ILE A 619 3.06 -2.92 26.39
N ASN A 620 3.09 -1.62 26.73
CA ASN A 620 4.29 -0.94 27.20
C ASN A 620 3.94 0.01 28.34
N LEU A 621 4.19 -0.44 29.57
CA LEU A 621 3.84 0.33 30.77
C LEU A 621 4.54 1.68 30.85
N GLN A 622 5.80 1.79 30.41
CA GLN A 622 6.53 3.05 30.43
C GLN A 622 5.90 4.07 29.47
N LYS A 623 5.54 3.62 28.25
CA LYS A 623 4.82 4.46 27.29
C LYS A 623 3.47 4.91 27.83
N THR A 624 2.69 4.00 28.41
CA THR A 624 1.40 4.34 29.04
C THR A 624 1.56 5.38 30.14
N LYS A 625 2.55 5.24 31.02
CA LYS A 625 2.85 6.24 32.06
C LYS A 625 3.23 7.60 31.47
N ASN A 626 4.09 7.63 30.45
CA ASN A 626 4.46 8.86 29.77
C ASN A 626 3.25 9.53 29.09
N ASN A 627 2.41 8.74 28.42
CA ASN A 627 1.18 9.22 27.80
C ASN A 627 0.21 9.79 28.85
N TYR A 628 0.05 9.13 30.00
CA TYR A 628 -0.75 9.64 31.11
C TYR A 628 -0.22 10.97 31.62
N ASN A 629 1.08 11.08 31.87
CA ASN A 629 1.70 12.30 32.39
C ASN A 629 1.49 13.49 31.44
N ASN A 630 1.66 13.26 30.13
CA ASN A 630 1.60 14.32 29.12
C ASN A 630 0.17 14.71 28.73
N ALA A 631 -0.79 13.78 28.81
CA ALA A 631 -2.16 14.04 28.36
C ALA A 631 -2.96 14.83 29.39
N ASP A 632 -3.84 15.70 28.90
CA ASP A 632 -4.81 16.45 29.72
C ASP A 632 -6.10 15.67 29.88
N ILE A 633 -6.47 14.86 28.86
CA ILE A 633 -7.70 14.07 28.82
C ILE A 633 -7.37 12.63 28.44
N ILE A 634 -7.99 11.67 29.12
CA ILE A 634 -7.90 10.24 28.80
C ILE A 634 -9.23 9.74 28.25
N PHE A 635 -9.19 9.09 27.09
CA PHE A 635 -10.33 8.42 26.48
C PHE A 635 -10.02 6.95 26.27
N CYS A 636 -10.67 6.07 27.03
CA CYS A 636 -10.59 4.63 26.85
C CYS A 636 -11.67 4.18 25.86
N GLU A 637 -11.26 3.80 24.65
CA GLU A 637 -12.13 3.01 23.76
C GLU A 637 -12.09 1.57 24.25
N TRP A 638 -13.26 0.98 24.48
CA TRP A 638 -13.50 -0.27 25.21
C TRP A 638 -13.26 -0.17 26.73
N GLY A 639 -14.19 -0.71 27.50
CA GLY A 639 -14.13 -0.77 28.98
C GLY A 639 -13.35 -1.99 29.51
N LEU A 640 -12.12 -2.20 29.04
CA LEU A 640 -11.31 -3.40 29.36
C LEU A 640 -10.10 -3.05 30.25
N ALA A 641 -8.96 -3.73 30.04
CA ALA A 641 -7.74 -3.56 30.84
C ALA A 641 -7.19 -2.13 30.82
N ASN A 642 -7.33 -1.42 29.70
CA ASN A 642 -7.03 0.01 29.57
C ASN A 642 -7.83 0.84 30.59
N ALA A 643 -9.15 0.68 30.61
CA ALA A 643 -10.02 1.40 31.54
C ALA A 643 -9.75 1.06 33.01
N VAL A 644 -9.45 -0.21 33.33
CA VAL A 644 -9.03 -0.62 34.67
C VAL A 644 -7.74 0.09 35.09
N TRP A 645 -6.73 0.11 34.22
CA TRP A 645 -5.45 0.71 34.55
C TRP A 645 -5.58 2.23 34.74
N PHE A 646 -6.19 2.93 33.78
CA PHE A 646 -6.33 4.38 33.86
C PHE A 646 -7.19 4.82 35.05
N SER A 647 -8.30 4.14 35.36
CA SER A 647 -9.11 4.49 36.54
C SER A 647 -8.34 4.35 37.85
N ARG A 648 -7.54 3.28 38.00
CA ARG A 648 -6.76 3.03 39.23
C ARG A 648 -5.49 3.88 39.36
N ASN A 649 -4.97 4.40 38.25
CA ASN A 649 -3.74 5.19 38.23
C ASN A 649 -4.01 6.69 37.96
N ASN A 650 -5.27 7.13 37.97
CA ASN A 650 -5.64 8.53 37.80
C ASN A 650 -5.47 9.33 39.11
N ILE A 651 -4.21 9.57 39.49
CA ILE A 651 -3.83 10.28 40.73
C ILE A 651 -4.27 11.75 40.65
N GLU A 652 -4.09 12.39 39.48
CA GLU A 652 -4.41 13.80 39.25
C GLU A 652 -5.89 14.09 38.95
N ASN A 653 -6.76 13.07 38.96
CA ASN A 653 -8.18 13.18 38.61
C ASN A 653 -8.43 13.82 37.24
N LYS A 654 -7.56 13.53 36.25
CA LYS A 654 -7.73 13.98 34.86
C LYS A 654 -9.08 13.50 34.31
N PRO A 655 -9.75 14.27 33.43
CA PRO A 655 -10.95 13.80 32.74
C PRO A 655 -10.74 12.43 32.10
N LEU A 656 -11.52 11.44 32.55
CA LEU A 656 -11.43 10.05 32.12
C LEU A 656 -12.78 9.60 31.55
N TYR A 657 -12.80 9.36 30.25
CA TYR A 657 -13.95 8.86 29.50
C TYR A 657 -13.76 7.40 29.13
N ILE A 658 -14.79 6.58 29.28
CA ILE A 658 -14.76 5.17 28.88
C ILE A 658 -15.92 4.93 27.91
N ARG A 659 -15.63 4.45 26.70
CA ARG A 659 -16.65 4.06 25.73
C ARG A 659 -16.84 2.53 25.73
N VAL A 660 -18.05 2.09 26.06
CA VAL A 660 -18.41 0.69 26.33
C VAL A 660 -19.29 0.12 25.22
N HIS A 661 -18.95 -1.09 24.79
CA HIS A 661 -19.64 -1.84 23.75
C HIS A 661 -20.30 -3.12 24.29
N ALA A 662 -20.85 -3.93 23.37
CA ALA A 662 -21.50 -5.19 23.71
C ALA A 662 -20.55 -6.27 24.25
N GLN A 663 -19.23 -6.14 24.08
CA GLN A 663 -18.27 -7.15 24.53
C GLN A 663 -18.15 -7.16 26.05
N GLU A 664 -18.23 -5.99 26.68
CA GLU A 664 -17.94 -5.75 28.09
C GLU A 664 -18.99 -6.35 29.03
N ILE A 665 -20.22 -6.54 28.55
CA ILE A 665 -21.30 -7.22 29.29
C ILE A 665 -21.21 -8.75 29.18
N ARG A 666 -20.40 -9.29 28.26
CA ARG A 666 -20.21 -10.74 28.12
C ARG A 666 -19.36 -11.27 29.26
N GLU A 667 -19.69 -12.47 29.73
CA GLU A 667 -19.10 -13.13 30.92
C GLU A 667 -17.57 -12.98 31.01
N ARG A 668 -16.84 -13.30 29.93
CA ARG A 668 -15.37 -13.23 29.88
C ARG A 668 -14.81 -11.84 30.18
N ALA A 669 -15.50 -10.77 29.80
CA ALA A 669 -15.06 -9.39 29.95
C ALA A 669 -15.55 -8.73 31.25
N GLN A 670 -16.58 -9.28 31.91
CA GLN A 670 -17.16 -8.69 33.13
C GLN A 670 -16.14 -8.49 34.26
N LYS A 671 -15.07 -9.30 34.29
CA LYS A 671 -13.95 -9.13 35.22
C LYS A 671 -13.31 -7.75 35.19
N PHE A 672 -13.33 -7.04 34.05
CA PHE A 672 -12.77 -5.70 33.94
C PHE A 672 -13.71 -4.67 34.56
N GLY A 673 -15.02 -4.74 34.27
CA GLY A 673 -16.02 -3.85 34.88
C GLY A 673 -15.99 -3.87 36.41
N LYS A 674 -15.80 -5.05 37.02
CA LYS A 674 -15.64 -5.21 38.49
C LYS A 674 -14.39 -4.52 39.07
N GLN A 675 -13.41 -4.21 38.23
CA GLN A 675 -12.11 -3.68 38.65
C GLN A 675 -11.96 -2.18 38.40
N ILE A 676 -12.80 -1.59 37.54
CA ILE A 676 -12.76 -0.15 37.23
C ILE A 676 -13.17 0.64 38.47
N ASP A 677 -12.37 1.64 38.82
CA ASP A 677 -12.74 2.62 39.84
C ASP A 677 -13.60 3.72 39.20
N PHE A 678 -14.92 3.54 39.25
CA PHE A 678 -15.86 4.50 38.65
C PHE A 678 -15.86 5.86 39.34
N ASN A 679 -15.31 6.01 40.56
CA ASN A 679 -15.18 7.33 41.19
C ASN A 679 -14.21 8.22 40.43
N LYS A 680 -13.17 7.61 39.84
CA LYS A 680 -12.15 8.26 39.00
C LYS A 680 -12.57 8.47 37.55
N VAL A 681 -13.76 8.02 37.16
CA VAL A 681 -14.30 8.15 35.81
C VAL A 681 -15.23 9.36 35.72
N THR A 682 -15.04 10.19 34.69
CA THR A 682 -15.87 11.37 34.40
C THR A 682 -17.21 10.96 33.78
N LYS A 683 -17.19 10.22 32.68
CA LYS A 683 -18.38 9.66 32.02
C LYS A 683 -18.10 8.30 31.40
N VAL A 684 -19.09 7.42 31.44
CA VAL A 684 -19.15 6.16 30.69
C VAL A 684 -20.13 6.33 29.53
N ILE A 685 -19.61 6.23 28.31
CA ILE A 685 -20.33 6.40 27.06
C ILE A 685 -20.75 5.02 26.54
N PHE A 686 -22.03 4.80 26.36
CA PHE A 686 -22.57 3.51 25.90
C PHE A 686 -23.09 3.61 24.47
N VAL A 687 -22.78 2.60 23.65
CA VAL A 687 -23.22 2.55 22.25
C VAL A 687 -24.70 2.22 22.06
N SER A 688 -25.38 1.69 23.07
CA SER A 688 -26.84 1.52 23.08
C SER A 688 -27.40 1.59 24.49
N LYS A 689 -28.71 1.84 24.59
CA LYS A 689 -29.44 1.85 25.85
C LYS A 689 -29.39 0.49 26.56
N ARG A 690 -29.57 -0.62 25.85
CA ARG A 690 -29.49 -1.96 26.46
C ARG A 690 -28.12 -2.24 27.06
N ILE A 691 -27.05 -1.91 26.35
CA ILE A 691 -25.69 -2.11 26.89
C ILE A 691 -25.51 -1.30 28.17
N ARG A 692 -25.97 -0.04 28.21
CA ARG A 692 -25.95 0.78 29.43
C ARG A 692 -26.71 0.12 30.57
N ASP A 693 -27.96 -0.27 30.33
CA ASP A 693 -28.87 -0.76 31.36
C ASP A 693 -28.35 -2.10 31.94
N GLU A 694 -27.87 -3.02 31.10
CA GLU A 694 -27.22 -4.26 31.56
C GLU A 694 -25.89 -3.99 32.29
N TYR A 695 -25.09 -3.03 31.84
CA TYR A 695 -23.83 -2.68 32.51
C TYR A 695 -24.08 -2.08 33.90
N ILE A 696 -25.10 -1.22 34.05
CA ILE A 696 -25.54 -0.69 35.35
C ILE A 696 -25.98 -1.82 36.27
N LYS A 697 -26.77 -2.78 35.76
CA LYS A 697 -27.22 -3.94 36.53
C LYS A 697 -26.04 -4.79 37.02
N LEU A 698 -25.05 -5.03 36.17
CA LEU A 698 -23.88 -5.86 36.48
C LEU A 698 -22.91 -5.20 37.46
N PHE A 699 -22.67 -3.89 37.35
CA PHE A 699 -21.58 -3.20 38.07
C PHE A 699 -22.03 -2.07 38.99
N ARG A 700 -23.34 -1.78 39.05
CA ARG A 700 -23.97 -0.77 39.92
C ARG A 700 -23.34 0.63 39.81
N ILE A 701 -23.05 1.05 38.58
CA ILE A 701 -22.47 2.38 38.34
C ILE A 701 -23.53 3.49 38.50
N PRO A 702 -23.14 4.70 38.94
CA PRO A 702 -24.10 5.80 39.09
C PRO A 702 -24.66 6.27 37.74
N ILE A 703 -25.98 6.42 37.64
CA ILE A 703 -26.68 6.74 36.39
C ILE A 703 -26.22 8.09 35.82
N GLU A 704 -25.92 9.06 36.68
CA GLU A 704 -25.44 10.38 36.33
C GLU A 704 -24.03 10.36 35.71
N LYS A 705 -23.26 9.27 35.87
CA LYS A 705 -21.98 9.07 35.16
C LYS A 705 -22.16 8.43 33.79
N THR A 706 -23.38 8.05 33.41
CA THR A 706 -23.64 7.37 32.14
C THR A 706 -24.19 8.33 31.07
N ILE A 707 -23.96 7.98 29.81
CA ILE A 707 -24.57 8.62 28.64
C ILE A 707 -24.63 7.62 27.49
N VAL A 708 -25.64 7.73 26.63
CA VAL A 708 -25.74 6.90 25.42
C VAL A 708 -25.35 7.75 24.22
N ILE A 709 -24.28 7.34 23.53
CA ILE A 709 -23.92 7.87 22.22
C ILE A 709 -23.71 6.68 21.29
N PRO A 710 -24.55 6.52 20.26
CA PRO A 710 -24.44 5.43 19.31
C PRO A 710 -23.09 5.32 18.60
N ASN A 711 -22.93 4.20 17.91
CA ASN A 711 -21.92 4.06 16.87
C ASN A 711 -22.22 4.99 15.68
N PHE A 712 -21.18 5.45 14.99
CA PHE A 712 -21.32 6.32 13.83
C PHE A 712 -21.09 5.61 12.51
N VAL A 713 -21.72 6.09 11.45
CA VAL A 713 -21.55 5.62 10.06
C VAL A 713 -21.04 6.73 9.14
N PHE A 714 -20.45 6.33 8.01
CA PHE A 714 -19.77 7.23 7.10
C PHE A 714 -20.58 7.54 5.85
N ASP A 715 -21.49 8.51 5.97
CA ASP A 715 -22.34 9.00 4.89
C ASP A 715 -21.56 9.64 3.71
N ASP A 716 -20.30 10.03 3.96
CA ASP A 716 -19.42 10.61 2.95
C ASP A 716 -18.76 9.58 2.03
N GLU A 717 -18.60 8.35 2.51
CA GLU A 717 -17.96 7.23 1.83
C GLU A 717 -18.98 6.29 1.20
N PHE A 718 -19.98 5.89 1.98
CA PHE A 718 -21.08 5.06 1.49
C PHE A 718 -22.09 5.99 0.84
N LYS A 719 -21.91 6.24 -0.45
CA LYS A 719 -22.82 7.04 -1.27
C LYS A 719 -23.38 6.19 -2.41
N PRO A 720 -24.62 6.45 -2.85
CA PRO A 720 -25.10 5.89 -4.10
C PRO A 720 -24.26 6.45 -5.24
N ILE A 721 -23.49 5.59 -5.92
CA ILE A 721 -22.76 5.96 -7.13
C ILE A 721 -23.63 5.47 -8.29
N LYS A 722 -23.92 6.33 -9.26
CA LYS A 722 -24.71 5.97 -10.45
C LYS A 722 -23.90 4.99 -11.31
N ASN A 723 -23.94 3.70 -11.00
CA ASN A 723 -23.40 2.67 -11.86
C ASN A 723 -24.53 2.06 -12.68
N PHE A 724 -24.28 1.90 -13.99
CA PHE A 724 -25.12 1.06 -14.83
C PHE A 724 -24.95 -0.40 -14.37
N LYS A 725 -26.00 -0.98 -13.79
CA LYS A 725 -26.04 -2.43 -13.54
C LYS A 725 -25.79 -3.17 -14.84
N LYS A 726 -24.92 -4.19 -14.81
CA LYS A 726 -24.70 -5.09 -15.96
C LYS A 726 -25.99 -5.82 -16.38
N ASN A 727 -26.86 -6.13 -15.43
CA ASN A 727 -28.19 -6.67 -15.70
C ASN A 727 -29.22 -5.98 -14.78
N PRO A 728 -30.03 -5.04 -15.29
CA PRO A 728 -31.00 -4.32 -14.47
C PRO A 728 -32.17 -5.19 -13.98
N ASN A 729 -32.41 -6.34 -14.62
CA ASN A 729 -33.52 -7.24 -14.29
C ASN A 729 -33.17 -8.30 -13.24
N LYS A 730 -31.89 -8.43 -12.87
CA LYS A 730 -31.44 -9.36 -11.83
C LYS A 730 -31.50 -8.70 -10.45
N VAL A 731 -32.03 -9.43 -9.47
CA VAL A 731 -32.06 -9.04 -8.06
C VAL A 731 -30.79 -9.53 -7.35
N VAL A 732 -30.05 -8.62 -6.72
CA VAL A 732 -28.84 -8.99 -5.96
C VAL A 732 -29.06 -8.83 -4.46
N LEU A 733 -29.05 -9.94 -3.73
CA LEU A 733 -29.03 -9.96 -2.27
C LEU A 733 -27.58 -9.84 -1.79
N GLY A 734 -27.34 -9.03 -0.76
CA GLY A 734 -26.03 -8.84 -0.15
C GLY A 734 -26.00 -9.29 1.30
N MET A 735 -24.90 -9.88 1.72
CA MET A 735 -24.58 -10.15 3.13
C MET A 735 -23.09 -9.89 3.40
N VAL A 736 -22.75 -9.19 4.48
CA VAL A 736 -21.36 -8.89 4.84
C VAL A 736 -20.93 -9.63 6.11
N GLY A 737 -20.01 -10.58 5.91
CA GLY A 737 -19.52 -11.50 6.92
C GLY A 737 -20.57 -12.52 7.33
N ILE A 738 -20.19 -13.79 7.40
CA ILE A 738 -21.09 -14.90 7.72
C ILE A 738 -20.76 -15.58 9.06
N VAL A 739 -19.68 -15.15 9.72
CA VAL A 739 -19.20 -15.67 11.00
C VAL A 739 -19.51 -14.69 12.13
N PRO A 740 -20.01 -15.14 13.29
CA PRO A 740 -20.33 -16.54 13.67
C PRO A 740 -21.69 -17.04 13.14
N GLN A 741 -22.08 -18.29 13.44
CA GLN A 741 -23.34 -18.92 12.99
C GLN A 741 -24.60 -18.10 13.30
N LEU A 742 -24.55 -17.28 14.37
CA LEU A 742 -25.62 -16.34 14.74
C LEU A 742 -25.94 -15.34 13.63
N LYS A 743 -25.06 -15.19 12.64
CA LYS A 743 -25.32 -14.39 11.44
C LYS A 743 -26.31 -15.03 10.48
N ARG A 744 -26.62 -16.32 10.63
CA ARG A 744 -27.71 -17.02 9.92
C ARG A 744 -27.62 -16.97 8.40
N LEU A 745 -26.49 -17.44 7.87
CA LEU A 745 -26.30 -17.64 6.43
C LEU A 745 -27.40 -18.53 5.81
N ASP A 746 -27.91 -19.51 6.55
CA ASP A 746 -29.03 -20.37 6.15
C ASP A 746 -30.26 -19.55 5.71
N ARG A 747 -30.67 -18.56 6.50
CA ARG A 747 -31.82 -17.69 6.18
C ARG A 747 -31.61 -16.90 4.90
N ALA A 748 -30.40 -16.43 4.63
CA ALA A 748 -30.07 -15.72 3.39
C ALA A 748 -30.18 -16.64 2.17
N VAL A 749 -29.66 -17.87 2.28
CA VAL A 749 -29.74 -18.90 1.23
C VAL A 749 -31.20 -19.31 0.97
N ASP A 750 -31.98 -19.52 2.03
CA ASP A 750 -33.39 -19.90 1.89
C ASP A 750 -34.24 -18.76 1.29
N THR A 751 -33.89 -17.50 1.57
CA THR A 751 -34.52 -16.33 0.93
C THR A 751 -34.22 -16.28 -0.56
N LEU A 752 -32.97 -16.52 -0.96
CA LEU A 752 -32.59 -16.65 -2.38
C LEU A 752 -33.39 -17.77 -3.07
N GLU A 753 -33.47 -18.95 -2.45
CA GLU A 753 -34.22 -20.09 -2.99
C GLU A 753 -35.72 -19.73 -3.17
N ALA A 754 -36.31 -19.04 -2.20
CA ALA A 754 -37.71 -18.62 -2.26
C ALA A 754 -37.99 -17.67 -3.45
N LEU A 755 -37.07 -16.74 -3.75
CA LEU A 755 -37.19 -15.85 -4.91
C LEU A 755 -37.08 -16.61 -6.24
N LEU A 756 -36.12 -17.53 -6.34
CA LEU A 756 -35.91 -18.34 -7.54
C LEU A 756 -37.13 -19.22 -7.85
N LYS A 757 -37.82 -19.74 -6.81
CA LYS A 757 -39.07 -20.51 -6.97
C LYS A 757 -40.24 -19.68 -7.48
N GLU A 758 -40.25 -18.37 -7.22
CA GLU A 758 -41.22 -17.42 -7.80
C GLU A 758 -40.84 -16.96 -9.21
N GLY A 759 -39.77 -17.51 -9.80
CA GLY A 759 -39.30 -17.15 -11.14
C GLY A 759 -38.50 -15.84 -11.20
N ILE A 760 -38.09 -15.28 -10.06
CA ILE A 760 -37.25 -14.07 -10.02
C ILE A 760 -35.79 -14.45 -10.26
N ASP A 761 -35.14 -13.85 -11.27
CA ASP A 761 -33.69 -14.01 -11.44
C ASP A 761 -32.95 -13.29 -10.31
N ALA A 762 -32.48 -14.06 -9.33
CA ALA A 762 -31.80 -13.55 -8.15
C ALA A 762 -30.43 -14.22 -7.92
N GLU A 763 -29.53 -13.51 -7.25
CA GLU A 763 -28.26 -14.05 -6.73
C GLU A 763 -27.96 -13.50 -5.33
N LEU A 764 -27.15 -14.23 -4.55
CA LEU A 764 -26.66 -13.82 -3.23
C LEU A 764 -25.16 -13.57 -3.29
N ARG A 765 -24.74 -12.33 -3.03
CA ARG A 765 -23.33 -11.95 -2.86
C ARG A 765 -22.97 -11.88 -1.39
N ILE A 766 -21.84 -12.47 -1.05
CA ILE A 766 -21.34 -12.55 0.33
C ILE A 766 -19.95 -11.94 0.38
N LYS A 767 -19.80 -10.81 1.08
CA LYS A 767 -18.50 -10.15 1.26
C LYS A 767 -17.84 -10.59 2.57
N GLY A 768 -16.61 -11.08 2.52
CA GLY A 768 -15.79 -11.32 3.71
C GLY A 768 -15.19 -12.73 3.81
N HIS A 769 -14.55 -13.02 4.95
CA HIS A 769 -13.89 -14.31 5.13
C HIS A 769 -14.90 -15.46 5.22
N ARG A 770 -14.58 -16.54 4.51
CA ARG A 770 -15.19 -17.86 4.71
C ARG A 770 -14.65 -18.48 6.01
N PRO A 771 -15.48 -19.19 6.80
CA PRO A 771 -15.08 -19.76 8.08
C PRO A 771 -13.87 -20.69 7.96
N GLU A 772 -13.78 -21.50 6.90
CA GLU A 772 -12.66 -22.41 6.65
C GLU A 772 -11.31 -21.70 6.44
N ASN A 773 -11.35 -20.42 6.03
CA ASN A 773 -10.16 -19.60 5.82
C ASN A 773 -9.70 -18.90 7.10
N MET A 774 -10.45 -18.99 8.20
CA MET A 774 -10.14 -18.33 9.47
C MET A 774 -9.52 -19.32 10.46
N GLU A 775 -8.30 -19.06 10.93
CA GLU A 775 -7.61 -19.97 11.85
C GLU A 775 -8.37 -20.20 13.17
N MET A 776 -9.06 -19.16 13.68
CA MET A 776 -9.86 -19.25 14.90
C MET A 776 -11.06 -20.21 14.78
N MET A 777 -11.56 -20.44 13.55
CA MET A 777 -12.70 -21.33 13.30
C MET A 777 -12.29 -22.81 13.23
N LYS A 778 -10.99 -23.08 13.10
CA LYS A 778 -10.43 -24.44 13.11
C LYS A 778 -10.21 -25.01 14.52
N ALA A 779 -10.47 -24.21 15.56
CA ALA A 779 -10.36 -24.64 16.94
C ALA A 779 -11.37 -25.77 17.25
N PRO A 780 -11.00 -26.77 18.07
CA PRO A 780 -11.92 -27.88 18.42
C PRO A 780 -13.26 -27.42 18.99
N SER A 781 -13.26 -26.32 19.76
CA SER A 781 -14.48 -25.73 20.34
C SER A 781 -15.46 -25.15 19.31
N ARG A 782 -15.07 -25.04 18.03
CA ARG A 782 -15.88 -24.52 16.92
C ARG A 782 -16.30 -25.61 15.93
N ALA A 783 -16.02 -26.89 16.22
CA ALA A 783 -16.28 -28.00 15.29
C ALA A 783 -17.76 -28.10 14.88
N GLN A 784 -18.69 -27.97 15.84
CA GLN A 784 -20.14 -27.96 15.55
C GLN A 784 -20.54 -26.76 14.68
N GLU A 785 -19.93 -25.60 14.92
CA GLU A 785 -20.19 -24.41 14.10
C GLU A 785 -19.66 -24.59 12.67
N MET A 786 -18.53 -25.26 12.49
CA MET A 786 -18.02 -25.64 11.16
C MET A 786 -18.95 -26.62 10.45
N GLU A 787 -19.52 -27.59 11.16
CA GLU A 787 -20.49 -28.53 10.62
C GLU A 787 -21.76 -27.82 10.12
N TYR A 788 -22.23 -26.79 10.84
CA TYR A 788 -23.32 -25.92 10.38
C TYR A 788 -23.02 -25.32 8.98
N TYR A 789 -21.83 -24.76 8.75
CA TYR A 789 -21.48 -24.21 7.42
C TYR A 789 -21.34 -25.30 6.35
N TYR A 790 -20.74 -26.44 6.68
CA TYR A 790 -20.60 -27.55 5.73
C TYR A 790 -21.96 -28.09 5.29
N ASN A 791 -22.93 -28.17 6.20
CA ASN A 791 -24.30 -28.56 5.88
C ASN A 791 -24.97 -27.54 4.95
N ILE A 792 -24.77 -26.23 5.17
CA ILE A 792 -25.25 -25.20 4.25
C ILE A 792 -24.64 -25.37 2.86
N TYR A 793 -23.31 -25.57 2.76
CA TYR A 793 -22.64 -25.74 1.46
C TYR A 793 -23.14 -26.98 0.71
N LYS A 794 -23.36 -28.10 1.42
CA LYS A 794 -23.95 -29.31 0.85
C LYS A 794 -25.37 -29.06 0.34
N ASN A 795 -26.17 -28.31 1.09
CA ASN A 795 -27.53 -27.95 0.68
C ASN A 795 -27.55 -27.02 -0.54
N ILE A 796 -26.62 -26.06 -0.62
CA ILE A 796 -26.44 -25.19 -1.80
C ILE A 796 -26.18 -26.03 -3.05
N GLU A 797 -25.27 -27.01 -2.96
CA GLU A 797 -24.95 -27.90 -4.07
C GLU A 797 -26.14 -28.79 -4.47
N ALA A 798 -26.78 -29.44 -3.49
CA ALA A 798 -27.92 -30.32 -3.72
C ALA A 798 -29.13 -29.60 -4.35
N LYS A 799 -29.31 -28.30 -4.05
CA LYS A 799 -30.37 -27.46 -4.62
C LYS A 799 -29.97 -26.79 -5.95
N GLY A 800 -28.75 -27.01 -6.46
CA GLY A 800 -28.27 -26.40 -7.70
C GLY A 800 -28.02 -24.88 -7.60
N LEU A 801 -27.79 -24.35 -6.39
CA LEU A 801 -27.65 -22.92 -6.13
C LEU A 801 -26.21 -22.40 -6.25
N SER A 802 -25.23 -23.27 -6.53
CA SER A 802 -23.80 -22.91 -6.52
C SER A 802 -23.45 -21.73 -7.44
N ASN A 803 -24.10 -21.62 -8.61
CA ASN A 803 -23.85 -20.52 -9.55
C ASN A 803 -24.65 -19.24 -9.24
N LYS A 804 -25.48 -19.26 -8.19
CA LYS A 804 -26.28 -18.13 -7.71
C LYS A 804 -25.73 -17.52 -6.43
N ILE A 805 -24.65 -18.06 -5.87
CA ILE A 805 -24.01 -17.57 -4.65
C ILE A 805 -22.57 -17.21 -4.96
N ILE A 806 -22.21 -15.94 -4.73
CA ILE A 806 -20.88 -15.40 -5.04
C ILE A 806 -20.21 -15.01 -3.72
N PHE A 807 -19.04 -15.58 -3.47
CA PHE A 807 -18.20 -15.21 -2.32
C PHE A 807 -17.14 -14.21 -2.78
N ASP A 808 -17.31 -12.95 -2.37
CA ASP A 808 -16.37 -11.86 -2.62
C ASP A 808 -15.34 -11.78 -1.50
N ASP A 809 -14.06 -11.63 -1.88
CA ASP A 809 -12.94 -11.57 -0.94
C ASP A 809 -13.09 -10.44 0.08
N TRP A 810 -12.53 -10.64 1.27
CA TRP A 810 -12.45 -9.60 2.30
C TRP A 810 -11.58 -8.42 1.82
N GLY A 811 -12.01 -7.18 2.12
CA GLY A 811 -11.29 -5.98 1.73
C GLY A 811 -11.95 -4.70 2.22
N ASN A 812 -11.25 -3.57 2.11
CA ASN A 812 -11.75 -2.23 2.44
C ASN A 812 -12.56 -1.58 1.30
N ASP A 813 -12.80 -2.29 0.21
CA ASP A 813 -13.58 -1.86 -0.96
C ASP A 813 -15.10 -2.11 -0.82
N VAL A 814 -15.60 -2.26 0.42
CA VAL A 814 -17.00 -2.59 0.71
C VAL A 814 -17.96 -1.53 0.14
N ALA A 815 -17.58 -0.25 0.14
CA ALA A 815 -18.38 0.81 -0.46
C ALA A 815 -18.60 0.64 -1.97
N LEU A 816 -17.63 0.06 -2.69
CA LEU A 816 -17.76 -0.31 -4.10
C LEU A 816 -18.61 -1.56 -4.27
N TRP A 817 -18.46 -2.53 -3.37
CA TRP A 817 -19.21 -3.77 -3.40
C TRP A 817 -20.72 -3.55 -3.27
N TYR A 818 -21.17 -2.62 -2.40
CA TYR A 818 -22.59 -2.29 -2.28
C TYR A 818 -23.21 -1.73 -3.56
N GLN A 819 -22.41 -1.18 -4.50
CA GLN A 819 -22.94 -0.65 -5.76
C GLN A 819 -23.53 -1.74 -6.65
N ASP A 820 -23.18 -3.00 -6.39
CA ASP A 820 -23.72 -4.17 -7.09
C ASP A 820 -24.81 -4.89 -6.27
N VAL A 821 -25.25 -4.34 -5.13
CA VAL A 821 -26.20 -4.97 -4.21
C VAL A 821 -27.50 -4.18 -4.15
N ASP A 822 -28.62 -4.89 -4.30
CA ASP A 822 -29.96 -4.30 -4.24
C ASP A 822 -30.55 -4.33 -2.84
N PHE A 823 -30.51 -5.51 -2.22
CA PHE A 823 -31.09 -5.74 -0.90
C PHE A 823 -29.98 -6.18 0.04
N ILE A 824 -29.78 -5.45 1.13
CA ILE A 824 -28.79 -5.79 2.15
C ILE A 824 -29.48 -6.50 3.31
N LEU A 825 -29.03 -7.72 3.60
CA LEU A 825 -29.66 -8.61 4.56
C LEU A 825 -29.01 -8.52 5.95
N SER A 826 -29.85 -8.46 6.97
CA SER A 826 -29.51 -8.72 8.37
C SER A 826 -30.31 -9.91 8.92
N PRO A 827 -29.96 -11.16 8.54
CA PRO A 827 -30.73 -12.34 8.93
C PRO A 827 -30.43 -12.85 10.34
N SER A 828 -29.57 -12.17 11.08
CA SER A 828 -28.97 -12.63 12.33
C SER A 828 -29.97 -12.84 13.46
N ASP A 829 -29.64 -13.76 14.37
CA ASP A 829 -30.44 -14.00 15.60
C ASP A 829 -30.25 -12.90 16.65
N SER A 830 -29.08 -12.25 16.66
CA SER A 830 -28.76 -11.15 17.55
C SER A 830 -27.68 -10.28 16.94
N GLU A 831 -27.93 -8.97 16.95
CA GLU A 831 -26.97 -7.94 16.59
C GLU A 831 -26.95 -6.84 17.65
N SER A 832 -25.93 -5.97 17.60
CA SER A 832 -25.92 -4.75 18.39
C SER A 832 -26.39 -3.58 17.54
N PHE A 833 -25.56 -3.11 16.61
CA PHE A 833 -25.91 -2.07 15.64
C PHE A 833 -26.01 -2.64 14.21
N HIS A 834 -25.24 -3.67 13.86
CA HIS A 834 -25.10 -4.20 12.50
C HIS A 834 -24.66 -3.17 11.43
N TYR A 835 -23.41 -2.70 11.55
CA TYR A 835 -22.77 -1.75 10.62
C TYR A 835 -22.99 -2.04 9.13
N ALA A 836 -22.88 -3.30 8.71
CA ALA A 836 -23.02 -3.67 7.31
C ALA A 836 -24.40 -3.30 6.73
N LEU A 837 -25.47 -3.46 7.51
CA LEU A 837 -26.79 -3.06 7.08
C LEU A 837 -26.84 -1.55 6.86
N ALA A 838 -26.42 -0.76 7.86
CA ALA A 838 -26.44 0.70 7.79
C ALA A 838 -25.55 1.26 6.66
N ASP A 839 -24.36 0.69 6.46
CA ASP A 839 -23.46 1.04 5.35
C ASP A 839 -24.10 0.75 3.98
N GLY A 840 -24.81 -0.39 3.86
CA GLY A 840 -25.56 -0.73 2.66
C GLY A 840 -26.72 0.23 2.39
N VAL A 841 -27.48 0.59 3.41
CA VAL A 841 -28.56 1.60 3.30
C VAL A 841 -28.01 2.95 2.84
N LEU A 842 -26.88 3.38 3.39
CA LEU A 842 -26.19 4.58 2.93
C LEU A 842 -25.78 4.44 1.45
N ALA A 843 -25.22 3.29 1.05
CA ALA A 843 -24.85 3.04 -0.35
C ALA A 843 -26.04 2.92 -1.32
N GLY A 844 -27.28 2.87 -0.81
CA GLY A 844 -28.51 2.82 -1.63
C GLY A 844 -29.16 1.44 -1.69
N CYS A 845 -28.76 0.48 -0.86
CA CYS A 845 -29.40 -0.82 -0.75
C CYS A 845 -30.70 -0.74 0.07
N ILE A 846 -31.67 -1.57 -0.26
CA ILE A 846 -32.91 -1.75 0.51
C ILE A 846 -32.62 -2.70 1.68
N PRO A 847 -32.85 -2.29 2.94
CA PRO A 847 -32.56 -3.11 4.11
C PRO A 847 -33.64 -4.17 4.34
N ILE A 848 -33.22 -5.37 4.76
CA ILE A 848 -34.12 -6.41 5.28
C ILE A 848 -33.55 -6.94 6.58
N VAL A 849 -34.27 -6.77 7.68
CA VAL A 849 -33.79 -7.02 9.03
C VAL A 849 -34.66 -8.08 9.69
N TRP A 850 -34.06 -9.18 10.16
CA TRP A 850 -34.82 -10.13 10.96
C TRP A 850 -35.14 -9.54 12.34
N SER A 851 -36.29 -9.88 12.93
CA SER A 851 -36.69 -9.36 14.24
C SER A 851 -35.87 -9.96 15.40
N TRP A 852 -34.69 -9.41 15.64
CA TRP A 852 -33.90 -9.63 16.85
C TRP A 852 -34.23 -8.57 17.92
N GLU A 853 -33.88 -8.85 19.18
CA GLU A 853 -34.36 -8.15 20.39
C GLU A 853 -34.39 -6.60 20.31
N GLU A 854 -33.35 -5.94 19.76
CA GLU A 854 -33.28 -4.48 19.66
C GLU A 854 -33.60 -3.94 18.24
N ALA A 855 -33.98 -4.79 17.28
CA ALA A 855 -34.18 -4.39 15.87
C ALA A 855 -35.18 -3.24 15.74
N HIS A 856 -36.35 -3.36 16.38
CA HIS A 856 -37.42 -2.35 16.40
C HIS A 856 -37.05 -1.05 17.13
N THR A 857 -35.98 -1.07 17.95
CA THR A 857 -35.49 0.12 18.63
C THR A 857 -34.50 0.90 17.77
N ILE A 858 -33.75 0.21 16.92
CA ILE A 858 -32.63 0.78 16.16
C ILE A 858 -33.05 1.14 14.74
N TYR A 859 -33.89 0.30 14.13
CA TYR A 859 -34.29 0.37 12.74
C TYR A 859 -35.79 0.56 12.60
N ARG A 860 -36.20 1.04 11.42
CA ARG A 860 -37.61 1.28 11.12
C ARG A 860 -38.37 -0.04 11.05
N ASP A 861 -39.61 -0.04 11.55
CA ASP A 861 -40.48 -1.23 11.56
C ASP A 861 -40.74 -1.79 10.16
N ASP A 862 -40.79 -0.93 9.14
CA ASP A 862 -41.00 -1.35 7.76
C ASP A 862 -39.83 -2.13 7.15
N TRP A 863 -38.66 -2.15 7.80
CA TRP A 863 -37.50 -2.95 7.38
C TRP A 863 -37.50 -4.36 8.01
N ILE A 864 -38.32 -4.57 9.04
CA ILE A 864 -38.23 -5.74 9.92
C ILE A 864 -39.14 -6.87 9.41
N VAL A 865 -38.62 -8.09 9.42
CA VAL A 865 -39.29 -9.30 8.95
C VAL A 865 -39.13 -10.46 9.94
N ASP A 866 -40.18 -11.25 10.09
CA ASP A 866 -40.18 -12.39 11.04
C ASP A 866 -39.98 -13.74 10.35
N SER A 867 -40.01 -13.79 9.02
CA SER A 867 -39.93 -15.04 8.25
C SER A 867 -39.34 -14.86 6.86
N ILE A 868 -38.90 -15.96 6.25
CA ILE A 868 -38.47 -16.01 4.84
C ILE A 868 -39.59 -15.54 3.91
N TYR A 869 -40.85 -15.89 4.23
CA TYR A 869 -42.02 -15.45 3.46
C TYR A 869 -42.20 -13.92 3.51
N ALA A 870 -42.05 -13.32 4.70
CA ALA A 870 -42.09 -11.88 4.86
C ALA A 870 -40.93 -11.19 4.12
N ALA A 871 -39.72 -11.72 4.21
CA ALA A 871 -38.55 -11.22 3.47
C ALA A 871 -38.78 -11.26 1.94
N LYS A 872 -39.28 -12.38 1.42
CA LYS A 872 -39.65 -12.54 0.01
C LYS A 872 -40.69 -11.50 -0.43
N ASN A 873 -41.78 -11.36 0.32
CA ASN A 873 -42.84 -10.41 0.00
C ASN A 873 -42.35 -8.96 0.06
N HIS A 874 -41.48 -8.63 1.02
CA HIS A 874 -40.83 -7.33 1.10
C HIS A 874 -40.05 -7.04 -0.20
N ILE A 875 -39.23 -7.97 -0.67
CA ILE A 875 -38.49 -7.85 -1.93
C ILE A 875 -39.44 -7.63 -3.11
N LEU A 876 -40.46 -8.48 -3.26
CA LEU A 876 -41.44 -8.38 -4.35
C LEU A 876 -42.15 -7.02 -4.37
N ASN A 877 -42.55 -6.51 -3.20
CA ASN A 877 -43.21 -5.20 -3.08
C ASN A 877 -42.32 -4.05 -3.58
N PHE A 878 -41.01 -4.15 -3.37
CA PHE A 878 -40.04 -3.16 -3.86
C PHE A 878 -39.79 -3.31 -5.36
N LEU A 879 -39.80 -4.51 -5.95
CA LEU A 879 -39.58 -4.69 -7.39
C LEU A 879 -40.66 -4.02 -8.26
N HIS A 880 -41.87 -3.84 -7.74
CA HIS A 880 -43.02 -3.30 -8.47
C HIS A 880 -43.21 -1.77 -8.33
N LYS A 881 -42.30 -1.04 -7.65
CA LYS A 881 -42.46 0.39 -7.34
C LYS A 881 -41.25 1.23 -7.75
N LYS A 882 -41.49 2.54 -7.98
CA LYS A 882 -40.41 3.54 -8.03
C LYS A 882 -39.98 3.85 -6.60
N ASN A 883 -38.78 3.43 -6.21
CA ASN A 883 -38.33 3.45 -4.82
C ASN A 883 -37.36 4.58 -4.49
N GLU A 884 -37.10 5.53 -5.40
CA GLU A 884 -36.12 6.61 -5.18
C GLU A 884 -36.37 7.40 -3.90
N GLN A 885 -37.64 7.74 -3.64
CA GLN A 885 -38.04 8.43 -2.42
C GLN A 885 -37.76 7.56 -1.17
N THR A 886 -38.15 6.30 -1.18
CA THR A 886 -37.93 5.37 -0.06
C THR A 886 -36.44 5.15 0.22
N LEU A 887 -35.60 5.03 -0.81
CA LEU A 887 -34.16 4.93 -0.67
C LEU A 887 -33.57 6.19 -0.01
N GLN A 888 -34.04 7.37 -0.41
CA GLN A 888 -33.59 8.63 0.18
C GLN A 888 -34.05 8.77 1.64
N GLU A 889 -35.30 8.41 1.95
CA GLU A 889 -35.83 8.40 3.32
C GLU A 889 -35.06 7.43 4.21
N ASN A 890 -34.74 6.24 3.71
CA ASN A 890 -33.95 5.24 4.44
C ASN A 890 -32.54 5.76 4.73
N ARG A 891 -31.90 6.39 3.72
CA ARG A 891 -30.59 7.02 3.87
C ARG A 891 -30.63 8.16 4.90
N ASN A 892 -31.61 9.05 4.82
CA ASN A 892 -31.76 10.17 5.76
C ASN A 892 -31.95 9.66 7.19
N TYR A 893 -32.79 8.64 7.40
CA TYR A 893 -32.97 8.03 8.72
C TYR A 893 -31.63 7.58 9.34
N ILE A 894 -30.76 6.93 8.56
CA ILE A 894 -29.45 6.51 9.05
C ILE A 894 -28.54 7.72 9.34
N ILE A 895 -28.54 8.74 8.48
CA ILE A 895 -27.72 9.94 8.65
C ILE A 895 -28.15 10.72 9.91
N ASP A 896 -29.45 10.92 10.10
CA ASP A 896 -30.00 11.74 11.18
C ASP A 896 -29.79 11.11 12.56
N ASN A 897 -29.75 9.77 12.64
CA ASN A 897 -29.57 9.06 13.90
C ASN A 897 -28.11 8.65 14.17
N TYR A 898 -27.35 8.31 13.12
CA TYR A 898 -26.04 7.65 13.25
C TYR A 898 -24.95 8.31 12.40
N GLY A 899 -25.25 9.39 11.67
CA GLY A 899 -24.29 10.08 10.83
C GLY A 899 -23.09 10.58 11.62
N LYS A 900 -21.89 10.38 11.06
CA LYS A 900 -20.61 10.74 11.71
C LYS A 900 -20.58 12.14 12.28
N ASN A 901 -21.12 13.15 11.60
CA ASN A 901 -21.02 14.53 12.06
C ASN A 901 -21.80 14.75 13.36
N ILE A 902 -22.99 14.14 13.48
CA ILE A 902 -23.83 14.21 14.69
C ILE A 902 -23.10 13.55 15.86
N ILE A 903 -22.65 12.31 15.65
CA ILE A 903 -22.01 11.53 16.70
C ILE A 903 -20.65 12.12 17.10
N PHE A 904 -19.83 12.56 16.14
CA PHE A 904 -18.55 13.22 16.41
C PHE A 904 -18.75 14.51 17.22
N ASN A 905 -19.79 15.29 16.92
CA ASN A 905 -20.12 16.50 17.70
C ASN A 905 -20.58 16.15 19.12
N GLN A 906 -21.39 15.11 19.30
CA GLN A 906 -21.81 14.65 20.63
C GLN A 906 -20.60 14.20 21.48
N ILE A 907 -19.72 13.36 20.91
CA ILE A 907 -18.50 12.91 21.59
C ILE A 907 -17.62 14.11 21.94
N THR A 908 -17.42 15.05 20.99
CA THR A 908 -16.58 16.25 21.21
C THR A 908 -17.15 17.15 22.29
N SER A 909 -18.47 17.35 22.34
CA SER A 909 -19.14 18.21 23.31
C SER A 909 -18.95 17.68 24.73
N ILE A 910 -19.04 16.36 24.91
CA ILE A 910 -18.77 15.71 26.20
C ILE A 910 -17.31 15.87 26.61
N ILE A 911 -16.38 15.56 25.69
CA ILE A 911 -14.94 15.62 25.99
C ILE A 911 -14.50 17.06 26.31
N SER A 912 -15.08 18.05 25.64
CA SER A 912 -14.73 19.48 25.79
C SER A 912 -15.44 20.17 26.97
N GLY A 913 -16.39 19.51 27.63
CA GLY A 913 -17.17 20.11 28.73
C GLY A 913 -18.22 21.14 28.30
N SER A 914 -18.52 21.24 27.00
CA SER A 914 -19.52 22.16 26.45
C SER A 914 -20.92 21.56 26.64
N ASN A 915 -21.59 21.89 27.73
CA ASN A 915 -22.98 21.53 28.01
C ASN A 915 -23.98 22.31 27.12
N ASN A 916 -23.92 22.15 25.80
CA ASN A 916 -24.94 22.65 24.88
C ASN A 916 -25.23 21.62 23.78
N VAL A 917 -25.98 20.57 24.13
CA VAL A 917 -26.80 19.86 23.16
C VAL A 917 -28.17 19.69 23.81
N LYS A 918 -29.14 20.48 23.36
CA LYS A 918 -30.57 20.27 23.59
C LYS A 918 -31.09 19.26 22.57
#